data_AF-A0A819AIH0-F1
#
_entry.id   AF-A0A819AIH0-F1
#
_cell.length_a   1.000
_cell.length_b   1.000
_cell.length_c   1.000
_cell.angle_alpha   90.00
_cell.angle_beta   90.00
_cell.angle_gamma   90.00
#
_symmetry.space_group_name_H-M   'P 1'
#
loop_
_entity.id
_entity.type
_entity.pdbx_description
1 polymer ?
#
loop_
_entity_poly.entity_id
_entity_poly.type
_entity_poly.pdbx_seq_one_letter_code
_entity_poly.pdbx_strand_id
1 'polypeptide(L)'
;MPSIYQRQSSSNSLQLIKQTIPSRRVTSGITNHQQQIDVRQNPGFSLRGRPSSAGNKRAPAIVTNTSSHGSNGIRDSLVRPNAWTLNSNTSNVGRSIINGNFTGELDVPCPDNTEITNRVDQLEKEVKGRDAEIRELNDRLRSLEPLNSTFTNEVHTLRSELEKVKREKQAATGLISSVQRDLHAKESELAKITREIEGMKSDSRDKDLRLQSLQAKLNLLRDRGRAEEDRYTKEKELVNLRNKIKLAEQQINELNESVNRLKSQLQDTEKQLLRLNQNELKLKQECEHAREQLVEVQRNETKLKVDLANAEKKYNQFCINIWKCFSNDDDDEYDEDNHNIMERIQQLQRQLDQSQSEVERLRDINLSSNEQLRGSLGKFIDILTSAIKEQTTAKNLLHARQQMIELEEAVDNDSIVGMFKQAAINIVDSHARFISGINNLVIQRDNQQEDLPTNEILALIRRQYEELEREKDILFLDHTAREQTFRSELEKITAEKDAFWQQRFNDECARLRQENTQLRNEYDEQTRSFSGRLETVTAQSSEYVQRWNILQTESSQKVDELTTQLQEYQRELSEHREQVKQLTGSSEKQKEEFIRMEKEKNATIQDLNGQMEVYKDQVRQFSKTIIQLEKNVAEEQERRIKLQTELDNVDKNRKVNRQTLPVSTETIVPIVSVPVADLSHELFTHKSRIQEQEQIIISLRRDLAGMTARLSDVQGELSEKQKRALEKSEFTIRDQTKELNDTRVKLSKLSDIVDKQSAQIESLQLDLSKSKILANQYQLLVDQRQADIDRLTRSLDEKNLLAERVEQTNQNEGRITHELVAIGAQCKGERHDQTIGRQREALNELRARIKSLEQSRPTNPSYEKVLQQVVLLKRELAELRARQSLPADIPYLITTPGSNSFHQQSTTSFRQSPAVANASDVTPEAQKIIEERTAHAETMNALQSCDELHNTFTRKLVQLLDIDDDTLLNVSPLATMSPTDRYVAIQQRRHIIEALLQKVEMLRERLTRKEELLLDYEKDLGKLRQAEILLREKDLLLQDLETNKRSKDDESLFLRNTLKETQDHLNQEKRLNTAIKHNRNIDQSQSNELIRRSGNSISATAPHDHYSSESTTKIRTVKRDMNQKLSRKDYEIKTLKQELHEALDTLSEQSNKVKLLELQSKDMSNGTNFIESHHS
;
A
#
# COMPACT_ATOMS: atom_id res chain seq x y z
N MET A 1 -77.84 1.97 -10.51
CA MET A 1 -77.78 1.31 -9.19
C MET A 1 -76.48 1.70 -8.50
N PRO A 2 -76.42 1.72 -7.16
CA PRO A 2 -75.33 2.34 -6.38
C PRO A 2 -74.15 1.36 -6.17
N SER A 3 -73.02 1.69 -5.50
CA SER A 3 -72.80 2.76 -4.51
C SER A 3 -71.30 3.09 -4.28
N ILE A 4 -71.01 4.32 -3.79
CA ILE A 4 -69.85 4.71 -2.95
C ILE A 4 -68.44 4.65 -3.63
N TYR A 5 -67.46 5.55 -3.40
CA TYR A 5 -67.34 6.73 -2.50
C TYR A 5 -67.13 8.04 -3.30
N GLN A 6 -67.26 9.19 -2.63
CA GLN A 6 -67.23 10.54 -3.24
C GLN A 6 -66.50 11.56 -2.34
N ARG A 7 -65.61 12.37 -2.94
CA ARG A 7 -65.27 13.81 -2.71
C ARG A 7 -63.81 14.05 -3.09
N GLN A 8 -63.47 14.94 -4.04
CA GLN A 8 -63.63 16.41 -4.07
C GLN A 8 -62.68 17.17 -3.13
N SER A 9 -61.66 17.80 -3.72
CA SER A 9 -61.09 19.06 -3.24
C SER A 9 -60.58 19.89 -4.43
N SER A 10 -61.29 20.96 -4.75
CA SER A 10 -60.85 21.99 -5.70
C SER A 10 -61.41 23.35 -5.25
N SER A 11 -60.85 24.42 -5.82
CA SER A 11 -61.29 25.82 -5.71
C SER A 11 -60.91 26.62 -4.44
N ASN A 12 -59.80 27.34 -4.60
CA ASN A 12 -59.73 28.82 -4.54
C ASN A 12 -59.59 29.57 -3.19
N SER A 13 -58.93 30.74 -3.32
CA SER A 13 -58.99 31.92 -2.43
C SER A 13 -58.11 31.89 -1.16
N LEU A 14 -57.43 32.97 -0.74
CA LEU A 14 -56.94 34.20 -1.39
C LEU A 14 -55.97 34.94 -0.41
N GLN A 15 -55.28 35.99 -0.87
CA GLN A 15 -54.44 36.95 -0.09
C GLN A 15 -53.15 36.37 0.53
N LEU A 16 -51.92 36.90 0.39
CA LEU A 16 -51.34 38.19 -0.02
C LEU A 16 -51.16 39.27 1.08
N ILE A 17 -50.02 39.23 1.79
CA ILE A 17 -49.29 40.33 2.48
C ILE A 17 -47.81 39.86 2.55
N LYS A 18 -46.86 40.42 1.80
CA LYS A 18 -46.08 41.67 1.98
C LYS A 18 -45.06 41.67 3.16
N GLN A 19 -43.77 41.48 2.85
CA GLN A 19 -42.60 42.29 3.28
C GLN A 19 -41.26 41.65 2.77
N THR A 20 -40.62 42.17 1.72
CA THR A 20 -39.50 43.17 1.69
C THR A 20 -38.07 42.65 1.93
N ILE A 21 -37.36 42.25 0.85
CA ILE A 21 -36.19 42.95 0.24
C ILE A 21 -35.30 43.73 1.25
N PRO A 22 -33.97 43.49 1.35
CA PRO A 22 -33.06 43.70 0.21
C PRO A 22 -31.84 42.76 0.02
N SER A 23 -31.42 42.64 -1.25
CA SER A 23 -30.07 42.21 -1.64
C SER A 23 -29.04 43.33 -1.49
N ARG A 24 -27.74 43.01 -1.39
CA ARG A 24 -26.68 43.90 -1.91
C ARG A 24 -25.48 43.13 -2.48
N ARG A 25 -24.80 43.79 -3.43
CA ARG A 25 -23.71 43.28 -4.28
C ARG A 25 -22.38 43.95 -3.90
N VAL A 26 -21.33 43.17 -3.73
CA VAL A 26 -19.90 43.59 -3.70
C VAL A 26 -19.11 42.44 -4.35
N THR A 27 -18.60 42.48 -5.58
CA THR A 27 -17.55 43.32 -6.22
C THR A 27 -16.13 43.11 -5.68
N SER A 28 -15.38 42.21 -6.35
CA SER A 28 -13.96 42.34 -6.74
C SER A 28 -13.02 43.25 -5.92
N GLY A 29 -11.93 42.68 -5.40
CA GLY A 29 -10.81 43.44 -4.84
C GLY A 29 -9.61 42.56 -4.46
N ILE A 30 -8.83 42.12 -5.45
CA ILE A 30 -7.50 41.54 -5.20
C ILE A 30 -6.48 42.67 -5.18
N THR A 31 -5.80 42.86 -4.04
CA THR A 31 -4.62 43.74 -3.94
C THR A 31 -3.54 43.06 -3.11
N ASN A 32 -2.44 42.69 -3.76
CA ASN A 32 -1.20 42.35 -3.06
C ASN A 32 -0.74 43.57 -2.24
N HIS A 33 -0.34 43.34 -0.99
CA HIS A 33 0.65 44.18 -0.33
C HIS A 33 1.64 43.30 0.43
N GLN A 34 2.91 43.51 0.13
CA GLN A 34 4.05 42.77 0.64
C GLN A 34 4.90 43.76 1.43
N GLN A 35 5.16 43.47 2.71
CA GLN A 35 6.11 44.26 3.49
C GLN A 35 6.87 43.41 4.50
N GLN A 36 8.08 43.86 4.81
CA GLN A 36 9.09 43.17 5.62
C GLN A 36 9.19 43.82 7.00
N ILE A 37 9.87 43.14 7.95
CA ILE A 37 10.73 43.73 9.02
C ILE A 37 10.01 44.67 10.02
N ASP A 38 10.04 44.45 11.33
CA ASP A 38 11.27 44.61 12.13
C ASP A 38 11.21 44.01 13.57
N VAL A 39 12.35 44.12 14.25
CA VAL A 39 12.69 43.67 15.61
C VAL A 39 12.13 44.58 16.72
N ARG A 40 11.82 44.01 17.90
CA ARG A 40 12.01 44.69 19.20
C ARG A 40 12.14 43.72 20.39
N GLN A 41 12.79 44.21 21.45
CA GLN A 41 13.17 43.46 22.65
C GLN A 41 12.50 44.02 23.91
N ASN A 42 12.14 43.15 24.87
CA ASN A 42 12.08 43.42 26.33
C ASN A 42 11.12 44.55 26.82
N PRO A 43 10.95 44.78 28.15
CA PRO A 43 11.57 44.14 29.32
C PRO A 43 10.59 43.41 30.27
N GLY A 44 11.12 42.72 31.28
CA GLY A 44 10.35 42.03 32.34
C GLY A 44 10.29 42.80 33.68
N PHE A 45 9.83 42.12 34.74
CA PHE A 45 9.80 42.64 36.12
C PHE A 45 10.20 41.57 37.14
N SER A 46 10.65 42.03 38.32
CA SER A 46 11.18 41.23 39.43
C SER A 46 10.29 41.33 40.67
N LEU A 47 10.30 40.32 41.56
CA LEU A 47 10.00 40.51 42.99
C LEU A 47 10.64 39.41 43.87
N ARG A 48 10.85 39.72 45.15
CA ARG A 48 11.53 38.89 46.17
C ARG A 48 10.53 38.09 47.03
N GLY A 49 10.98 36.98 47.63
CA GLY A 49 10.21 36.29 48.69
C GLY A 49 10.99 35.24 49.50
N ARG A 50 11.56 35.65 50.65
CA ARG A 50 11.92 34.80 51.81
C ARG A 50 11.17 35.40 53.02
N PRO A 51 10.73 34.62 54.04
CA PRO A 51 11.65 34.10 55.06
C PRO A 51 11.26 32.73 55.65
N SER A 52 11.70 32.45 56.89
CA SER A 52 11.82 31.13 57.54
C SER A 52 10.95 30.92 58.79
N SER A 53 10.59 29.67 59.08
CA SER A 53 10.54 29.05 60.44
C SER A 53 10.58 27.51 60.26
N ALA A 54 11.36 26.67 60.94
CA ALA A 54 11.69 26.43 62.37
C ALA A 54 10.80 25.31 63.00
N GLY A 55 11.37 24.14 63.33
CA GLY A 55 10.58 22.92 63.63
C GLY A 55 11.24 21.73 64.38
N ASN A 56 12.34 21.94 65.12
CA ASN A 56 12.86 21.14 66.26
C ASN A 56 12.74 19.57 66.34
N LYS A 57 13.93 18.93 66.49
CA LYS A 57 14.35 17.92 67.52
C LYS A 57 14.40 16.39 67.25
N ARG A 58 15.53 15.85 67.76
CA ARG A 58 15.89 14.47 68.23
C ARG A 58 16.40 13.39 67.26
N ALA A 59 17.73 13.25 67.26
CA ALA A 59 18.48 11.98 67.16
C ALA A 59 18.46 11.24 68.54
N PRO A 60 19.12 10.06 68.80
CA PRO A 60 20.23 9.36 68.10
C PRO A 60 19.75 8.12 67.30
N ALA A 61 20.43 7.55 66.30
CA ALA A 61 21.85 7.39 65.94
C ALA A 61 22.54 6.14 66.55
N ILE A 62 22.93 5.20 65.66
CA ILE A 62 24.10 4.31 65.69
C ILE A 62 24.46 4.05 64.22
N VAL A 63 25.75 3.99 63.88
CA VAL A 63 26.26 3.82 62.50
C VAL A 63 27.23 2.65 62.44
N THR A 64 27.15 1.84 61.38
CA THR A 64 28.09 0.76 61.06
C THR A 64 29.30 1.28 60.28
N ASN A 65 30.50 0.76 60.58
CA ASN A 65 31.58 0.37 59.62
C ASN A 65 32.88 0.07 60.41
N THR A 66 33.38 -1.18 60.43
CA THR A 66 34.29 -1.84 59.46
C THR A 66 35.72 -1.27 59.37
N SER A 67 36.59 -1.82 60.23
CA SER A 67 37.93 -2.37 59.90
C SER A 67 38.95 -1.55 59.08
N SER A 68 40.12 -1.28 59.67
CA SER A 68 41.38 -2.07 59.47
C SER A 68 42.67 -1.23 59.55
N HIS A 69 43.80 -1.90 59.84
CA HIS A 69 45.19 -1.41 59.84
C HIS A 69 45.56 -0.29 60.87
N GLY A 70 46.73 -0.31 61.52
CA GLY A 70 47.75 -1.36 61.59
C GLY A 70 49.09 -0.92 62.21
N SER A 71 50.01 -1.90 62.34
CA SER A 71 51.45 -1.79 62.67
C SER A 71 51.90 -1.61 64.14
N ASN A 72 53.03 -2.29 64.44
CA ASN A 72 54.03 -2.10 65.51
C ASN A 72 53.59 -2.25 66.99
N GLY A 73 54.30 -3.02 67.83
CA GLY A 73 55.47 -3.87 67.57
C GLY A 73 56.16 -4.37 68.85
N ILE A 74 57.41 -4.83 68.71
CA ILE A 74 58.35 -5.29 69.77
C ILE A 74 58.15 -6.75 70.27
N ARG A 75 59.29 -7.44 70.45
CA ARG A 75 59.49 -8.80 70.98
C ARG A 75 59.71 -8.72 72.51
N ASP A 76 59.73 -9.77 73.32
CA ASP A 76 60.80 -10.78 73.33
C ASP A 76 60.52 -11.92 74.35
N SER A 77 61.53 -12.77 74.57
CA SER A 77 61.41 -14.02 75.31
C SER A 77 62.14 -14.01 76.67
N LEU A 78 61.88 -15.09 77.44
CA LEU A 78 62.78 -15.69 78.44
C LEU A 78 62.90 -15.07 79.85
N VAL A 79 63.36 -15.96 80.74
CA VAL A 79 63.88 -15.84 82.13
C VAL A 79 62.94 -15.50 83.32
N ARG A 80 63.10 -16.34 84.36
CA ARG A 80 62.99 -16.06 85.82
C ARG A 80 63.79 -14.78 86.22
N PRO A 81 63.64 -14.14 87.41
CA PRO A 81 63.67 -14.84 88.72
C PRO A 81 63.05 -14.15 89.98
N ASN A 82 63.12 -14.87 91.12
CA ASN A 82 63.35 -14.36 92.50
C ASN A 82 62.33 -13.38 93.15
N ALA A 83 62.24 -13.23 94.49
CA ALA A 83 62.92 -13.91 95.61
C ALA A 83 62.15 -13.84 96.95
N TRP A 84 62.28 -14.91 97.76
CA TRP A 84 62.50 -14.91 99.23
C TRP A 84 61.36 -14.40 100.17
N THR A 85 61.26 -14.78 101.45
CA THR A 85 62.03 -15.69 102.35
C THR A 85 61.13 -16.86 102.83
N LEU A 86 61.37 -17.70 103.85
CA LEU A 86 62.51 -17.96 104.77
C LEU A 86 62.65 -19.48 105.02
N ASN A 87 63.62 -19.91 105.82
CA ASN A 87 64.41 -21.10 105.50
C ASN A 87 65.08 -21.80 106.73
N SER A 88 64.41 -22.77 107.40
CA SER A 88 65.06 -23.72 108.33
C SER A 88 64.29 -25.06 108.45
N ASN A 89 64.88 -26.27 108.45
CA ASN A 89 66.11 -26.86 109.06
C ASN A 89 65.96 -27.10 110.59
N THR A 90 66.41 -28.21 111.21
CA THR A 90 67.28 -29.32 110.73
C THR A 90 67.13 -30.65 111.50
N SER A 91 67.38 -31.76 110.79
CA SER A 91 68.01 -33.06 111.14
C SER A 91 68.35 -33.54 112.57
N ASN A 92 68.30 -34.88 112.71
CA ASN A 92 69.27 -35.80 113.34
C ASN A 92 69.31 -36.08 114.88
N VAL A 93 69.18 -37.39 115.18
CA VAL A 93 70.08 -38.25 115.99
C VAL A 93 70.52 -37.80 117.40
N GLY A 94 70.25 -38.67 118.40
CA GLY A 94 71.33 -39.12 119.29
C GLY A 94 71.12 -39.05 120.81
N ARG A 95 70.90 -40.23 121.41
CA ARG A 95 71.38 -40.70 122.74
C ARG A 95 71.88 -39.68 123.81
N SER A 96 71.19 -39.72 124.95
CA SER A 96 71.74 -40.12 126.26
C SER A 96 72.93 -39.37 126.88
N ILE A 97 72.63 -38.58 127.91
CA ILE A 97 73.39 -38.47 129.18
C ILE A 97 72.31 -38.37 130.30
N ILE A 98 72.39 -38.88 131.54
CA ILE A 98 73.23 -39.83 132.32
C ILE A 98 73.29 -39.25 133.75
N ASN A 99 73.22 -40.13 134.76
CA ASN A 99 73.22 -39.87 136.22
C ASN A 99 71.97 -39.13 136.77
N GLY A 100 71.50 -39.41 137.99
CA GLY A 100 71.99 -40.35 139.02
C GLY A 100 72.05 -39.70 140.42
N ASN A 101 72.38 -40.40 141.50
CA ASN A 101 72.63 -41.83 141.65
C ASN A 101 72.67 -42.23 143.15
N PHE A 102 72.20 -43.43 143.52
CA PHE A 102 72.65 -44.25 144.69
C PHE A 102 72.50 -43.63 146.11
N THR A 103 72.56 -44.33 147.25
CA THR A 103 72.66 -45.77 147.64
C THR A 103 71.78 -45.98 148.91
N GLY A 104 71.38 -47.18 149.37
CA GLY A 104 72.20 -48.21 150.07
C GLY A 104 72.35 -47.88 151.57
N GLU A 105 72.44 -48.83 152.52
CA GLU A 105 72.36 -50.30 152.50
C GLU A 105 72.30 -50.86 153.95
N LEU A 106 71.91 -52.15 154.12
CA LEU A 106 72.23 -53.09 155.23
C LEU A 106 71.70 -52.91 156.70
N ASP A 107 71.19 -54.05 157.22
CA ASP A 107 71.31 -54.70 158.55
C ASP A 107 70.87 -54.10 159.93
N VAL A 108 69.87 -54.75 160.56
CA VAL A 108 69.89 -55.56 161.83
C VAL A 108 70.84 -55.15 163.00
N PRO A 109 70.46 -55.16 164.32
CA PRO A 109 69.16 -55.34 165.03
C PRO A 109 68.88 -54.25 166.14
N CYS A 110 68.03 -54.58 167.13
CA CYS A 110 67.64 -53.81 168.35
C CYS A 110 68.79 -53.44 169.33
N PRO A 111 68.61 -52.59 170.39
CA PRO A 111 67.36 -52.00 170.94
C PRO A 111 67.40 -50.49 171.35
N ASP A 112 66.31 -50.04 171.99
CA ASP A 112 66.19 -48.99 173.03
C ASP A 112 66.07 -47.46 172.73
N ASN A 113 64.82 -46.99 172.87
CA ASN A 113 64.35 -45.89 173.73
C ASN A 113 64.54 -44.38 173.42
N THR A 114 63.37 -43.74 173.18
CA THR A 114 62.93 -42.39 173.62
C THR A 114 63.20 -41.11 172.82
N GLU A 115 64.09 -41.04 171.82
CA GLU A 115 64.30 -39.77 171.08
C GLU A 115 63.51 -39.63 169.75
N ILE A 116 62.98 -40.74 169.20
CA ILE A 116 62.39 -40.79 167.85
C ILE A 116 61.04 -40.07 167.73
N THR A 117 60.20 -40.09 168.78
CA THR A 117 58.81 -39.58 168.76
C THR A 117 58.70 -38.13 168.29
N ASN A 118 59.58 -37.25 168.79
CA ASN A 118 59.54 -35.83 168.47
C ASN A 118 59.85 -35.51 166.99
N ARG A 119 60.45 -36.44 166.24
CA ARG A 119 60.78 -36.25 164.82
C ARG A 119 59.66 -36.69 163.87
N VAL A 120 58.82 -37.63 164.30
CA VAL A 120 57.67 -38.13 163.52
C VAL A 120 56.59 -37.04 163.39
N ASP A 121 56.24 -36.36 164.49
CA ASP A 121 55.24 -35.28 164.54
C ASP A 121 55.54 -34.09 163.61
N GLN A 122 56.82 -33.88 163.27
CA GLN A 122 57.22 -32.81 162.35
C GLN A 122 57.02 -33.23 160.89
N LEU A 123 57.35 -34.48 160.54
CA LEU A 123 57.17 -35.02 159.19
C LEU A 123 55.69 -35.25 158.84
N GLU A 124 54.86 -35.67 159.81
CA GLU A 124 53.40 -35.76 159.60
C GLU A 124 52.78 -34.43 159.13
N LYS A 125 53.28 -33.30 159.62
CA LYS A 125 52.76 -31.97 159.26
C LYS A 125 53.14 -31.56 157.84
N GLU A 126 54.33 -31.92 157.37
CA GLU A 126 54.73 -31.68 155.97
C GLU A 126 53.96 -32.57 154.99
N VAL A 127 53.71 -33.84 155.33
CA VAL A 127 52.88 -34.74 154.52
C VAL A 127 51.45 -34.20 154.39
N LYS A 128 50.82 -33.86 155.53
CA LYS A 128 49.46 -33.27 155.55
C LYS A 128 49.37 -31.93 154.79
N GLY A 129 50.48 -31.20 154.68
CA GLY A 129 50.60 -30.00 153.83
C GLY A 129 50.58 -30.33 152.34
N ARG A 130 51.44 -31.25 151.86
CA ARG A 130 51.47 -31.65 150.44
C ARG A 130 50.20 -32.38 150.00
N ASP A 131 49.57 -33.14 150.89
CA ASP A 131 48.25 -33.75 150.65
C ASP A 131 47.12 -32.72 150.44
N ALA A 132 47.31 -31.45 150.83
CA ALA A 132 46.36 -30.37 150.51
C ALA A 132 46.63 -29.78 149.12
N GLU A 133 47.89 -29.50 148.80
CA GLU A 133 48.33 -28.97 147.49
C GLU A 133 47.97 -29.92 146.33
N ILE A 134 48.13 -31.24 146.53
CA ILE A 134 47.75 -32.27 145.56
C ILE A 134 46.22 -32.33 145.33
N ARG A 135 45.40 -31.94 146.31
CA ARG A 135 43.95 -31.84 146.14
C ARG A 135 43.55 -30.62 145.31
N GLU A 136 44.11 -29.44 145.60
CA GLU A 136 43.82 -28.22 144.84
C GLU A 136 44.17 -28.37 143.35
N LEU A 137 45.28 -29.04 143.02
CA LEU A 137 45.68 -29.32 141.64
C LEU A 137 44.75 -30.33 140.94
N ASN A 138 44.23 -31.33 141.66
CA ASN A 138 43.24 -32.29 141.11
C ASN A 138 41.88 -31.64 140.84
N ASP A 139 41.40 -30.77 141.74
CA ASP A 139 40.12 -30.07 141.57
C ASP A 139 40.19 -29.07 140.41
N ARG A 140 41.35 -28.40 140.23
CA ARG A 140 41.64 -27.62 139.01
C ARG A 140 41.56 -28.46 137.73
N LEU A 141 42.13 -29.67 137.72
CA LEU A 141 42.05 -30.58 136.57
C LEU A 141 40.61 -31.01 136.26
N ARG A 142 39.83 -31.39 137.27
CA ARG A 142 38.40 -31.76 137.12
C ARG A 142 37.54 -30.61 136.59
N SER A 143 37.87 -29.36 136.91
CA SER A 143 37.15 -28.20 136.37
C SER A 143 37.31 -27.99 134.85
N LEU A 144 38.34 -28.59 134.23
CA LEU A 144 38.65 -28.43 132.80
C LEU A 144 38.09 -29.56 131.92
N GLU A 145 37.80 -30.74 132.48
CA GLU A 145 37.17 -31.85 131.76
C GLU A 145 35.82 -31.48 131.07
N PRO A 146 34.84 -30.81 131.72
CA PRO A 146 33.57 -30.52 131.06
C PRO A 146 33.73 -29.55 129.87
N LEU A 147 34.63 -28.56 129.96
CA LEU A 147 34.87 -27.58 128.89
C LEU A 147 35.43 -28.25 127.62
N ASN A 148 36.23 -29.30 127.79
CA ASN A 148 36.76 -30.11 126.70
C ASN A 148 35.66 -30.99 126.06
N SER A 149 34.68 -31.44 126.85
CA SER A 149 33.52 -32.20 126.32
C SER A 149 32.52 -31.31 125.56
N THR A 150 32.34 -30.04 125.94
CA THR A 150 31.54 -29.09 125.13
C THR A 150 32.22 -28.77 123.80
N PHE A 151 33.54 -28.51 123.81
CA PHE A 151 34.29 -28.16 122.59
C PHE A 151 34.32 -29.31 121.57
N THR A 152 34.41 -30.56 122.04
CA THR A 152 34.39 -31.74 121.15
C THR A 152 33.01 -32.00 120.54
N ASN A 153 31.92 -31.67 121.24
CA ASN A 153 30.56 -31.74 120.69
C ASN A 153 30.31 -30.65 119.62
N GLU A 154 30.77 -29.41 119.85
CA GLU A 154 30.65 -28.30 118.89
C GLU A 154 31.48 -28.54 117.61
N VAL A 155 32.68 -29.12 117.76
CA VAL A 155 33.46 -29.61 116.60
C VAL A 155 32.73 -30.72 115.85
N HIS A 156 31.85 -31.49 116.50
CA HIS A 156 31.05 -32.53 115.85
C HIS A 156 29.84 -31.97 115.07
N THR A 157 29.15 -30.95 115.61
CA THR A 157 28.04 -30.29 114.91
C THR A 157 28.54 -29.52 113.68
N LEU A 158 29.62 -28.73 113.81
CA LEU A 158 30.23 -28.00 112.70
C LEU A 158 30.73 -28.95 111.58
N ARG A 159 31.21 -30.15 111.92
CA ARG A 159 31.53 -31.19 110.93
C ARG A 159 30.29 -31.72 110.21
N SER A 160 29.18 -31.92 110.93
CA SER A 160 27.90 -32.35 110.34
C SER A 160 27.35 -31.31 109.35
N GLU A 161 27.41 -30.03 109.69
CA GLU A 161 27.03 -28.93 108.81
C GLU A 161 27.95 -28.80 107.59
N LEU A 162 29.27 -28.94 107.77
CA LEU A 162 30.21 -28.96 106.65
C LEU A 162 29.91 -30.10 105.67
N GLU A 163 29.54 -31.30 106.15
CA GLU A 163 29.12 -32.41 105.30
C GLU A 163 27.74 -32.20 104.64
N LYS A 164 26.84 -31.44 105.29
CA LYS A 164 25.57 -31.02 104.68
C LYS A 164 25.82 -30.04 103.52
N VAL A 165 26.63 -29.01 103.74
CA VAL A 165 27.00 -28.01 102.71
C VAL A 165 27.78 -28.66 101.55
N LYS A 166 28.61 -29.68 101.80
CA LYS A 166 29.24 -30.49 100.75
C LYS A 166 28.22 -31.22 99.87
N ARG A 167 27.20 -31.85 100.48
CA ARG A 167 26.11 -32.53 99.75
C ARG A 167 25.26 -31.54 98.94
N GLU A 168 24.92 -30.39 99.50
CA GLU A 168 24.18 -29.33 98.82
C GLU A 168 24.99 -28.75 97.64
N LYS A 169 26.30 -28.51 97.82
CA LYS A 169 27.21 -28.13 96.74
C LYS A 169 27.27 -29.19 95.62
N GLN A 170 27.33 -30.48 95.95
CA GLN A 170 27.30 -31.56 94.96
C GLN A 170 25.99 -31.57 94.18
N ALA A 171 24.85 -31.42 94.85
CA ALA A 171 23.53 -31.35 94.20
C ALA A 171 23.41 -30.12 93.26
N ALA A 172 23.84 -28.94 93.72
CA ALA A 172 23.87 -27.73 92.91
C ALA A 172 24.80 -27.87 91.68
N THR A 173 25.96 -28.51 91.85
CA THR A 173 26.89 -28.80 90.73
C THR A 173 26.24 -29.75 89.72
N GLY A 174 25.54 -30.79 90.18
CA GLY A 174 24.80 -31.72 89.32
C GLY A 174 23.67 -31.05 88.54
N LEU A 175 22.94 -30.12 89.17
CA LEU A 175 21.92 -29.30 88.50
C LEU A 175 22.52 -28.40 87.42
N ILE A 176 23.63 -27.70 87.72
CA ILE A 176 24.36 -26.88 86.74
C ILE A 176 24.80 -27.74 85.54
N SER A 177 25.36 -28.93 85.79
CA SER A 177 25.73 -29.88 84.72
C SER A 177 24.54 -30.57 84.04
N SER A 178 23.30 -30.43 84.52
CA SER A 178 22.11 -30.74 83.72
C SER A 178 21.73 -29.58 82.82
N VAL A 179 21.55 -28.38 83.40
CA VAL A 179 21.19 -27.17 82.66
C VAL A 179 22.18 -26.87 81.53
N GLN A 180 23.48 -27.12 81.72
CA GLN A 180 24.49 -27.00 80.66
C GLN A 180 24.28 -27.99 79.50
N ARG A 181 23.88 -29.24 79.78
CA ARG A 181 23.56 -30.24 78.74
C ARG A 181 22.25 -29.90 78.02
N ASP A 182 21.25 -29.44 78.77
CA ASP A 182 19.94 -29.06 78.24
C ASP A 182 20.05 -27.79 77.38
N LEU A 183 20.90 -26.83 77.79
CA LEU A 183 21.28 -25.65 76.99
C LEU A 183 21.94 -26.07 75.67
N HIS A 184 23.01 -26.87 75.71
CA HIS A 184 23.69 -27.34 74.50
C HIS A 184 22.78 -28.17 73.56
N ALA A 185 21.82 -28.92 74.12
CA ALA A 185 20.80 -29.59 73.32
C ALA A 185 19.90 -28.59 72.59
N LYS A 186 19.46 -27.52 73.26
CA LYS A 186 18.62 -26.47 72.65
C LYS A 186 19.40 -25.56 71.69
N GLU A 187 20.68 -25.29 71.94
CA GLU A 187 21.58 -24.64 70.98
C GLU A 187 21.73 -25.48 69.70
N SER A 188 21.85 -26.81 69.83
CA SER A 188 21.91 -27.73 68.69
C SER A 188 20.61 -27.78 67.88
N GLU A 189 19.45 -27.81 68.55
CA GLU A 189 18.13 -27.69 67.89
C GLU A 189 17.96 -26.35 67.18
N LEU A 190 18.29 -25.23 67.83
CA LEU A 190 18.25 -23.89 67.22
C LEU A 190 19.18 -23.80 66.00
N ALA A 191 20.38 -24.37 66.09
CA ALA A 191 21.32 -24.44 64.97
C ALA A 191 20.80 -25.35 63.83
N LYS A 192 19.94 -26.34 64.09
CA LYS A 192 19.28 -27.15 63.07
C LYS A 192 18.14 -26.37 62.40
N ILE A 193 17.24 -25.78 63.18
CA ILE A 193 16.11 -24.97 62.69
C ILE A 193 16.61 -23.77 61.88
N THR A 194 17.71 -23.13 62.29
CA THR A 194 18.32 -22.02 61.53
C THR A 194 18.75 -22.46 60.13
N ARG A 195 19.42 -23.61 60.00
CA ARG A 195 19.80 -24.19 58.69
C ARG A 195 18.59 -24.61 57.85
N GLU A 196 17.52 -25.09 58.47
CA GLU A 196 16.27 -25.42 57.76
C GLU A 196 15.57 -24.15 57.22
N ILE A 197 15.58 -23.05 58.00
CA ILE A 197 15.11 -21.73 57.56
C ILE A 197 15.98 -21.16 56.44
N GLU A 198 17.30 -21.32 56.50
CA GLU A 198 18.23 -20.90 55.44
C GLU A 198 18.02 -21.70 54.15
N GLY A 199 17.82 -23.02 54.26
CA GLY A 199 17.43 -23.89 53.16
C GLY A 199 16.14 -23.43 52.50
N MET A 200 15.05 -23.26 53.27
CA MET A 200 13.77 -22.76 52.74
C MET A 200 13.87 -21.36 52.10
N LYS A 201 14.73 -20.48 52.63
CA LYS A 201 15.01 -19.16 52.01
C LYS A 201 15.75 -19.29 50.68
N SER A 202 16.65 -20.25 50.52
CA SER A 202 17.29 -20.55 49.23
C SER A 202 16.27 -21.12 48.25
N ASP A 203 15.49 -22.11 48.68
CA ASP A 203 14.42 -22.75 47.93
C ASP A 203 13.36 -21.76 47.41
N SER A 204 13.04 -20.72 48.20
CA SER A 204 12.15 -19.63 47.76
C SER A 204 12.78 -18.82 46.63
N ARG A 205 14.01 -18.33 46.82
CA ARG A 205 14.72 -17.54 45.79
C ARG A 205 14.86 -18.31 44.47
N ASP A 206 15.15 -19.60 44.52
CA ASP A 206 15.24 -20.44 43.34
C ASP A 206 13.88 -20.62 42.63
N LYS A 207 12.77 -20.64 43.38
CA LYS A 207 11.40 -20.63 42.83
C LYS A 207 11.07 -19.26 42.23
N ASP A 208 11.44 -18.17 42.90
CA ASP A 208 11.24 -16.79 42.42
C ASP A 208 12.01 -16.53 41.11
N LEU A 209 13.27 -16.98 41.01
CA LEU A 209 14.08 -16.91 39.78
C LEU A 209 13.48 -17.76 38.64
N ARG A 210 12.96 -18.95 38.95
CA ARG A 210 12.23 -19.78 37.96
C ARG A 210 10.94 -19.11 37.49
N LEU A 211 10.18 -18.48 38.40
CA LEU A 211 8.97 -17.72 38.06
C LEU A 211 9.30 -16.51 37.17
N GLN A 212 10.35 -15.74 37.49
CA GLN A 212 10.83 -14.64 36.63
C GLN A 212 11.23 -15.15 35.23
N SER A 213 11.95 -16.28 35.14
CA SER A 213 12.31 -16.90 33.85
C SER A 213 11.08 -17.35 33.05
N LEU A 214 10.09 -17.95 33.72
CA LEU A 214 8.82 -18.34 33.08
C LEU A 214 8.01 -17.13 32.63
N GLN A 215 7.94 -16.07 33.44
CA GLN A 215 7.23 -14.83 33.10
C GLN A 215 7.89 -14.10 31.91
N ALA A 216 9.23 -14.11 31.83
CA ALA A 216 9.95 -13.62 30.66
C ALA A 216 9.63 -14.45 29.39
N LYS A 217 9.60 -15.78 29.48
CA LYS A 217 9.17 -16.65 28.37
C LYS A 217 7.72 -16.41 27.96
N LEU A 218 6.82 -16.20 28.92
CA LEU A 218 5.40 -15.93 28.65
C LEU A 218 5.20 -14.58 27.94
N ASN A 219 5.99 -13.56 28.29
CA ASN A 219 6.03 -12.30 27.54
C ASN A 219 6.56 -12.51 26.11
N LEU A 220 7.68 -13.21 25.93
CA LEU A 220 8.22 -13.51 24.59
C LEU A 220 7.23 -14.29 23.70
N LEU A 221 6.45 -15.21 24.27
CA LEU A 221 5.38 -15.92 23.55
C LEU A 221 4.20 -14.99 23.19
N ARG A 222 3.81 -14.09 24.09
CA ARG A 222 2.76 -13.09 23.87
C ARG A 222 3.15 -12.11 22.76
N ASP A 223 4.38 -11.62 22.79
CA ASP A 223 4.89 -10.65 21.82
C ASP A 223 5.15 -11.30 20.47
N ARG A 224 5.55 -12.59 20.45
CA ARG A 224 5.53 -13.42 19.24
C ARG A 224 4.12 -13.58 18.67
N GLY A 225 3.11 -13.82 19.51
CA GLY A 225 1.70 -13.90 19.07
C GLY A 225 1.25 -12.61 18.36
N ARG A 226 1.51 -11.45 18.97
CA ARG A 226 1.29 -10.14 18.31
C ARG A 226 2.03 -10.01 16.99
N ALA A 227 3.28 -10.44 16.92
CA ALA A 227 4.08 -10.38 15.68
C ALA A 227 3.55 -11.33 14.59
N GLU A 228 2.90 -12.44 14.96
CA GLU A 228 2.22 -13.34 14.02
C GLU A 228 0.87 -12.76 13.55
N GLU A 229 0.12 -12.07 14.41
CA GLU A 229 -1.05 -11.26 14.03
C GLU A 229 -0.68 -10.09 13.08
N ASP A 230 0.34 -9.30 13.44
CA ASP A 230 0.89 -8.21 12.61
C ASP A 230 1.44 -8.70 11.27
N ARG A 231 1.89 -9.96 11.20
CA ARG A 231 2.30 -10.58 9.94
C ARG A 231 1.09 -10.98 9.11
N TYR A 232 0.06 -11.55 9.74
CA TYR A 232 -1.18 -11.95 9.06
C TYR A 232 -1.94 -10.75 8.48
N THR A 233 -2.01 -9.62 9.19
CA THR A 233 -2.62 -8.38 8.66
C THR A 233 -1.86 -7.85 7.45
N LYS A 234 -0.52 -7.76 7.54
CA LYS A 234 0.35 -7.35 6.41
C LYS A 234 0.27 -8.33 5.23
N GLU A 235 0.14 -9.63 5.47
CA GLU A 235 -0.02 -10.61 4.40
C GLU A 235 -1.39 -10.47 3.70
N LYS A 236 -2.47 -10.19 4.45
CA LYS A 236 -3.79 -9.83 3.90
C LYS A 236 -3.75 -8.54 3.08
N GLU A 237 -3.02 -7.52 3.54
CA GLU A 237 -2.78 -6.28 2.79
C GLU A 237 -1.99 -6.52 1.51
N LEU A 238 -0.92 -7.34 1.55
CA LEU A 238 -0.14 -7.71 0.37
C LEU A 238 -0.97 -8.51 -0.64
N VAL A 239 -1.88 -9.38 -0.21
CA VAL A 239 -2.84 -10.05 -1.10
C VAL A 239 -3.80 -9.04 -1.74
N ASN A 240 -4.34 -8.10 -0.96
CA ASN A 240 -5.21 -7.04 -1.48
C ASN A 240 -4.48 -6.12 -2.49
N LEU A 241 -3.22 -5.76 -2.22
CA LEU A 241 -2.39 -4.97 -3.14
C LEU A 241 -2.07 -5.76 -4.42
N ARG A 242 -1.70 -7.04 -4.32
CA ARG A 242 -1.51 -7.92 -5.49
C ARG A 242 -2.77 -8.03 -6.35
N ASN A 243 -3.95 -8.08 -5.73
CA ASN A 243 -5.22 -8.12 -6.48
C ASN A 243 -5.54 -6.77 -7.14
N LYS A 244 -5.24 -5.63 -6.48
CA LYS A 244 -5.34 -4.30 -7.11
C LYS A 244 -4.37 -4.13 -8.28
N ILE A 245 -3.13 -4.63 -8.16
CA ILE A 245 -2.14 -4.64 -9.24
C ILE A 245 -2.65 -5.45 -10.44
N LYS A 246 -3.16 -6.68 -10.22
CA LYS A 246 -3.75 -7.50 -11.30
C LYS A 246 -4.90 -6.81 -12.04
N LEU A 247 -5.76 -6.08 -11.32
CA LEU A 247 -6.85 -5.32 -11.93
C LEU A 247 -6.32 -4.14 -12.76
N ALA A 248 -5.29 -3.44 -12.27
CA ALA A 248 -4.62 -2.39 -13.04
C ALA A 248 -3.87 -2.95 -14.28
N GLU A 249 -3.22 -4.12 -14.16
CA GLU A 249 -2.59 -4.83 -15.28
C GLU A 249 -3.64 -5.21 -16.35
N GLN A 250 -4.83 -5.67 -15.94
CA GLN A 250 -5.94 -5.97 -16.86
C GLN A 250 -6.43 -4.70 -17.56
N GLN A 251 -6.68 -3.61 -16.84
CA GLN A 251 -7.08 -2.33 -17.42
C GLN A 251 -6.02 -1.75 -18.37
N ILE A 252 -4.73 -1.89 -18.05
CA ILE A 252 -3.62 -1.49 -18.93
C ILE A 252 -3.61 -2.34 -20.22
N ASN A 253 -3.92 -3.64 -20.14
CA ASN A 253 -4.01 -4.48 -21.33
C ASN A 253 -5.22 -4.13 -22.20
N GLU A 254 -6.40 -3.89 -21.61
CA GLU A 254 -7.61 -3.42 -22.32
C GLU A 254 -7.37 -2.06 -23.01
N LEU A 255 -6.70 -1.13 -22.32
CA LEU A 255 -6.28 0.15 -22.89
C LEU A 255 -5.28 -0.04 -24.04
N ASN A 256 -4.26 -0.89 -23.88
CA ASN A 256 -3.31 -1.22 -24.96
C ASN A 256 -3.99 -1.85 -26.18
N GLU A 257 -4.98 -2.73 -25.98
CA GLU A 257 -5.79 -3.26 -27.07
C GLU A 257 -6.57 -2.16 -27.80
N SER A 258 -7.26 -1.27 -27.06
CA SER A 258 -8.00 -0.16 -27.68
C SER A 258 -7.08 0.79 -28.46
N VAL A 259 -5.89 1.10 -27.92
CA VAL A 259 -4.84 1.89 -28.58
C VAL A 259 -4.34 1.20 -29.86
N ASN A 260 -4.18 -0.13 -29.85
CA ASN A 260 -3.76 -0.88 -31.03
C ASN A 260 -4.87 -0.94 -32.11
N ARG A 261 -6.15 -1.08 -31.71
CA ARG A 261 -7.30 -0.98 -32.62
C ARG A 261 -7.37 0.41 -33.27
N LEU A 262 -7.22 1.49 -32.48
CA LEU A 262 -7.17 2.87 -32.95
C LEU A 262 -5.98 3.14 -33.89
N LYS A 263 -4.79 2.58 -33.60
CA LYS A 263 -3.62 2.66 -34.50
C LYS A 263 -3.87 1.97 -35.85
N SER A 264 -4.53 0.81 -35.87
CA SER A 264 -4.90 0.14 -37.12
C SER A 264 -5.89 0.99 -37.93
N GLN A 265 -6.91 1.54 -37.27
CA GLN A 265 -7.88 2.45 -37.90
C GLN A 265 -7.20 3.69 -38.46
N LEU A 266 -6.27 4.31 -37.72
CA LEU A 266 -5.48 5.44 -38.19
C LEU A 266 -4.72 5.08 -39.48
N GLN A 267 -3.94 3.98 -39.47
CA GLN A 267 -3.20 3.54 -40.65
C GLN A 267 -4.10 3.24 -41.85
N ASP A 268 -5.32 2.72 -41.65
CA ASP A 268 -6.26 2.49 -42.74
C ASP A 268 -6.88 3.80 -43.26
N THR A 269 -7.12 4.79 -42.40
CA THR A 269 -7.50 6.15 -42.86
C THR A 269 -6.35 6.86 -43.59
N GLU A 270 -5.09 6.69 -43.17
CA GLU A 270 -3.92 7.21 -43.89
C GLU A 270 -3.80 6.58 -45.29
N LYS A 271 -3.98 5.25 -45.41
CA LYS A 271 -4.02 4.55 -46.72
C LYS A 271 -5.17 5.06 -47.59
N GLN A 272 -6.33 5.40 -47.02
CA GLN A 272 -7.45 5.98 -47.76
C GLN A 272 -7.14 7.42 -48.21
N LEU A 273 -6.59 8.27 -47.35
CA LEU A 273 -6.17 9.64 -47.68
C LEU A 273 -5.09 9.66 -48.76
N LEU A 274 -4.11 8.75 -48.71
CA LEU A 274 -3.10 8.59 -49.76
C LEU A 274 -3.73 8.24 -51.11
N ARG A 275 -4.71 7.32 -51.15
CA ARG A 275 -5.45 6.97 -52.38
C ARG A 275 -6.29 8.14 -52.90
N LEU A 276 -6.95 8.88 -52.02
CA LEU A 276 -7.74 10.05 -52.38
C LEU A 276 -6.85 11.16 -52.97
N ASN A 277 -5.72 11.48 -52.32
CA ASN A 277 -4.76 12.48 -52.81
C ASN A 277 -4.14 12.06 -54.16
N GLN A 278 -3.81 10.78 -54.36
CA GLN A 278 -3.39 10.26 -55.66
C GLN A 278 -4.46 10.39 -56.76
N ASN A 279 -5.74 10.26 -56.42
CA ASN A 279 -6.83 10.46 -57.37
C ASN A 279 -7.13 11.94 -57.62
N GLU A 280 -7.02 12.80 -56.61
CA GLU A 280 -7.10 14.26 -56.76
C GLU A 280 -5.99 14.80 -57.65
N LEU A 281 -4.77 14.26 -57.55
CA LEU A 281 -3.65 14.61 -58.42
C LEU A 281 -3.92 14.23 -59.89
N LYS A 282 -4.49 13.05 -60.16
CA LYS A 282 -4.89 12.64 -61.51
C LYS A 282 -5.98 13.55 -62.07
N LEU A 283 -7.03 13.82 -61.29
CA LEU A 283 -8.11 14.71 -61.69
C LEU A 283 -7.61 16.13 -61.98
N LYS A 284 -6.60 16.63 -61.23
CA LYS A 284 -5.92 17.90 -61.53
C LYS A 284 -5.18 17.84 -62.86
N GLN A 285 -4.40 16.79 -63.12
CA GLN A 285 -3.69 16.60 -64.40
C GLN A 285 -4.66 16.49 -65.59
N GLU A 286 -5.78 15.77 -65.43
CA GLU A 286 -6.85 15.67 -66.44
C GLU A 286 -7.52 17.04 -66.69
N CYS A 287 -7.78 17.83 -65.64
CA CYS A 287 -8.31 19.19 -65.76
C CYS A 287 -7.32 20.18 -66.39
N GLU A 288 -6.03 20.08 -66.09
CA GLU A 288 -4.97 20.88 -66.70
C GLU A 288 -4.85 20.55 -68.19
N HIS A 289 -4.83 19.26 -68.55
CA HIS A 289 -4.77 18.84 -69.95
C HIS A 289 -6.02 19.27 -70.74
N ALA A 290 -7.22 19.14 -70.18
CA ALA A 290 -8.44 19.64 -70.81
C ALA A 290 -8.43 21.18 -70.99
N ARG A 291 -7.78 21.91 -70.07
CA ARG A 291 -7.58 23.37 -70.16
C ARG A 291 -6.57 23.73 -71.25
N GLU A 292 -5.50 22.97 -71.43
CA GLU A 292 -4.54 23.13 -72.52
C GLU A 292 -5.21 22.93 -73.89
N GLN A 293 -5.96 21.84 -74.05
CA GLN A 293 -6.75 21.57 -75.26
C GLN A 293 -7.73 22.73 -75.56
N LEU A 294 -8.42 23.27 -74.56
CA LEU A 294 -9.32 24.41 -74.73
C LEU A 294 -8.58 25.67 -75.22
N VAL A 295 -7.38 25.94 -74.69
CA VAL A 295 -6.55 27.07 -75.14
C VAL A 295 -6.03 26.86 -76.56
N GLU A 296 -5.72 25.64 -76.97
CA GLU A 296 -5.37 25.33 -78.36
C GLU A 296 -6.56 25.50 -79.31
N VAL A 297 -7.75 25.01 -78.94
CA VAL A 297 -9.00 25.24 -79.69
C VAL A 297 -9.30 26.74 -79.82
N GLN A 298 -9.13 27.53 -78.76
CA GLN A 298 -9.30 29.00 -78.80
C GLN A 298 -8.25 29.70 -79.69
N ARG A 299 -7.01 29.22 -79.72
CA ARG A 299 -5.99 29.72 -80.67
C ARG A 299 -6.37 29.40 -82.10
N ASN A 300 -6.84 28.19 -82.36
CA ASN A 300 -7.32 27.78 -83.69
C ASN A 300 -8.56 28.57 -84.11
N GLU A 301 -9.49 28.85 -83.19
CA GLU A 301 -10.65 29.72 -83.43
C GLU A 301 -10.24 31.17 -83.75
N THR A 302 -9.30 31.76 -83.00
CA THR A 302 -8.81 33.12 -83.29
C THR A 302 -8.04 33.18 -84.60
N LYS A 303 -7.26 32.15 -84.94
CA LYS A 303 -6.62 32.02 -86.26
C LYS A 303 -7.65 31.95 -87.38
N LEU A 304 -8.65 31.06 -87.27
CA LEU A 304 -9.73 30.94 -88.26
C LEU A 304 -10.52 32.24 -88.43
N LYS A 305 -10.74 33.02 -87.37
CA LYS A 305 -11.37 34.35 -87.45
C LYS A 305 -10.49 35.37 -88.17
N VAL A 306 -9.17 35.34 -87.96
CA VAL A 306 -8.21 36.21 -88.70
C VAL A 306 -8.12 35.79 -90.17
N ASP A 307 -8.06 34.49 -90.45
CA ASP A 307 -8.03 33.95 -91.81
C ASP A 307 -9.33 34.26 -92.57
N LEU A 308 -10.50 34.17 -91.91
CA LEU A 308 -11.79 34.58 -92.44
C LEU A 308 -11.85 36.10 -92.69
N ALA A 309 -11.45 36.94 -91.74
CA ALA A 309 -11.41 38.40 -91.94
C ALA A 309 -10.39 38.82 -93.03
N ASN A 310 -9.33 38.03 -93.24
CA ASN A 310 -8.40 38.20 -94.35
C ASN A 310 -8.99 37.71 -95.69
N ALA A 311 -9.79 36.65 -95.68
CA ALA A 311 -10.55 36.20 -96.86
C ALA A 311 -11.63 37.23 -97.25
N GLU A 312 -12.35 37.82 -96.29
CA GLU A 312 -13.27 38.94 -96.51
C GLU A 312 -12.55 40.16 -97.08
N LYS A 313 -11.38 40.53 -96.55
CA LYS A 313 -10.56 41.61 -97.12
C LYS A 313 -10.09 41.29 -98.53
N LYS A 314 -9.64 40.06 -98.80
CA LYS A 314 -9.25 39.61 -100.15
C LYS A 314 -10.44 39.62 -101.11
N TYR A 315 -11.62 39.19 -100.67
CA TYR A 315 -12.86 39.23 -101.45
C TYR A 315 -13.30 40.66 -101.77
N ASN A 316 -13.30 41.55 -100.77
CA ASN A 316 -13.59 42.97 -100.99
C ASN A 316 -12.54 43.63 -101.89
N GLN A 317 -11.25 43.31 -101.72
CA GLN A 317 -10.19 43.79 -102.60
C GLN A 317 -10.29 43.19 -104.02
N PHE A 318 -10.79 41.96 -104.17
CA PHE A 318 -11.10 41.33 -105.45
C PHE A 318 -12.31 41.99 -106.13
N CYS A 319 -13.34 42.37 -105.38
CA CYS A 319 -14.45 43.17 -105.91
C CYS A 319 -13.98 44.57 -106.34
N ILE A 320 -13.12 45.23 -105.54
CA ILE A 320 -12.48 46.51 -105.88
C ILE A 320 -11.54 46.36 -107.08
N ASN A 321 -10.83 45.23 -107.20
CA ASN A 321 -9.93 44.97 -108.33
C ASN A 321 -10.71 44.63 -109.60
N ILE A 322 -11.77 43.82 -109.56
CA ILE A 322 -12.71 43.64 -110.67
C ILE A 322 -13.27 45.01 -111.12
N TRP A 323 -13.69 45.84 -110.17
CA TRP A 323 -14.18 47.20 -110.46
C TRP A 323 -13.09 48.09 -111.10
N LYS A 324 -11.81 47.87 -110.78
CA LYS A 324 -10.66 48.52 -111.43
C LYS A 324 -10.25 47.90 -112.77
N CYS A 325 -10.39 46.58 -112.97
CA CYS A 325 -10.12 45.90 -114.24
C CYS A 325 -11.22 46.19 -115.28
N PHE A 326 -12.43 46.56 -114.84
CA PHE A 326 -13.41 47.25 -115.69
C PHE A 326 -13.08 48.75 -115.94
N SER A 327 -11.92 49.23 -115.47
CA SER A 327 -11.53 50.65 -115.49
C SER A 327 -10.08 50.95 -115.94
N ASN A 328 -9.24 49.93 -116.24
CA ASN A 328 -7.98 50.00 -117.01
C ASN A 328 -7.32 48.60 -117.10
N ASP A 329 -6.48 48.41 -118.13
CA ASP A 329 -5.75 47.17 -118.49
C ASP A 329 -4.30 47.12 -117.92
N ASP A 330 -3.51 46.13 -118.41
CA ASP A 330 -2.04 45.95 -118.39
C ASP A 330 -1.34 45.33 -117.14
N ASP A 331 -1.11 44.00 -117.23
CA ASP A 331 0.13 43.20 -117.08
C ASP A 331 1.20 43.39 -115.96
N ASP A 332 1.43 42.27 -115.25
CA ASP A 332 2.69 41.60 -114.84
C ASP A 332 4.03 42.34 -114.55
N GLU A 333 4.54 42.19 -113.32
CA GLU A 333 5.98 42.09 -112.98
C GLU A 333 6.19 41.44 -111.58
N TYR A 334 6.88 40.28 -111.46
CA TYR A 334 7.46 39.78 -110.19
C TYR A 334 8.60 38.74 -110.36
N ASP A 335 9.60 38.80 -109.47
CA ASP A 335 10.98 38.28 -109.66
C ASP A 335 11.24 36.76 -109.45
N GLU A 336 12.41 36.31 -109.91
CA GLU A 336 12.88 34.91 -109.94
C GLU A 336 13.06 34.22 -108.59
N ASP A 337 13.23 34.94 -107.47
CA ASP A 337 13.21 34.33 -106.12
C ASP A 337 11.88 33.63 -105.83
N ASN A 338 10.81 34.05 -106.52
CA ASN A 338 9.56 33.32 -106.51
C ASN A 338 9.69 31.94 -107.13
N HIS A 339 10.61 31.61 -108.03
CA HIS A 339 10.54 30.34 -108.79
C HIS A 339 10.70 29.09 -107.92
N ASN A 340 11.59 29.10 -106.92
CA ASN A 340 11.79 27.95 -106.02
C ASN A 340 10.67 27.88 -104.96
N ILE A 341 10.22 29.04 -104.48
CA ILE A 341 9.04 29.15 -103.60
C ILE A 341 7.77 28.74 -104.35
N MET A 342 7.64 29.08 -105.63
CA MET A 342 6.55 28.72 -106.55
C MET A 342 6.65 27.29 -107.02
N GLU A 343 7.82 26.65 -107.15
CA GLU A 343 7.85 25.21 -107.37
C GLU A 343 7.35 24.48 -106.12
N ARG A 344 7.76 24.92 -104.92
CA ARG A 344 7.26 24.33 -103.67
C ARG A 344 5.78 24.65 -103.42
N ILE A 345 5.32 25.86 -103.74
CA ILE A 345 3.91 26.27 -103.66
C ILE A 345 3.10 25.63 -104.78
N GLN A 346 3.61 25.42 -106.00
CA GLN A 346 2.95 24.62 -107.04
C GLN A 346 2.97 23.13 -106.74
N GLN A 347 3.90 22.62 -105.94
CA GLN A 347 3.90 21.22 -105.49
C GLN A 347 2.90 21.02 -104.35
N LEU A 348 2.84 21.99 -103.41
CA LEU A 348 1.81 22.05 -102.38
C LEU A 348 0.43 22.43 -102.95
N GLN A 349 0.34 23.18 -104.05
CA GLN A 349 -0.88 23.41 -104.82
C GLN A 349 -1.19 22.20 -105.68
N ARG A 350 -0.25 21.53 -106.36
CA ARG A 350 -0.58 20.24 -107.01
C ARG A 350 -1.09 19.20 -106.01
N GLN A 351 -0.69 19.26 -104.73
CA GLN A 351 -1.28 18.45 -103.65
C GLN A 351 -2.59 19.04 -103.07
N LEU A 352 -2.68 20.37 -102.91
CA LEU A 352 -3.86 21.05 -102.40
C LEU A 352 -4.97 21.09 -103.44
N ASP A 353 -4.70 21.35 -104.71
CA ASP A 353 -5.55 21.22 -105.88
C ASP A 353 -5.84 19.76 -106.24
N GLN A 354 -5.02 18.76 -105.86
CA GLN A 354 -5.42 17.34 -105.97
C GLN A 354 -6.36 16.93 -104.84
N SER A 355 -6.10 17.37 -103.60
CA SER A 355 -6.98 17.09 -102.46
C SER A 355 -8.22 17.98 -102.46
N GLN A 356 -8.15 19.20 -103.01
CA GLN A 356 -9.28 20.06 -103.33
C GLN A 356 -9.96 19.55 -104.58
N SER A 357 -9.33 19.23 -105.71
CA SER A 357 -10.07 18.61 -106.82
C SER A 357 -10.67 17.26 -106.44
N GLU A 358 -10.12 16.49 -105.51
CA GLU A 358 -10.78 15.29 -104.99
C GLU A 358 -11.87 15.62 -103.96
N VAL A 359 -11.72 16.65 -103.12
CA VAL A 359 -12.78 17.13 -102.21
C VAL A 359 -13.88 17.87 -102.95
N GLU A 360 -13.61 18.61 -104.01
CA GLU A 360 -14.54 19.24 -104.95
C GLU A 360 -15.13 18.17 -105.86
N ARG A 361 -14.38 17.17 -106.36
CA ARG A 361 -14.98 16.03 -107.08
C ARG A 361 -15.87 15.19 -106.16
N LEU A 362 -15.51 14.96 -104.90
CA LEU A 362 -16.37 14.29 -103.92
C LEU A 362 -17.51 15.19 -103.46
N ARG A 363 -17.30 16.49 -103.29
CA ARG A 363 -18.32 17.48 -102.93
C ARG A 363 -19.29 17.69 -104.07
N ASP A 364 -18.85 17.73 -105.31
CA ASP A 364 -19.66 17.86 -106.52
C ASP A 364 -20.27 16.52 -106.90
N ILE A 365 -19.66 15.37 -106.63
CA ILE A 365 -20.37 14.08 -106.67
C ILE A 365 -21.46 14.06 -105.59
N ASN A 366 -21.22 14.59 -104.39
CA ASN A 366 -22.19 14.56 -103.30
C ASN A 366 -23.25 15.68 -103.38
N LEU A 367 -22.93 16.86 -103.93
CA LEU A 367 -23.85 17.94 -104.26
C LEU A 367 -24.59 17.64 -105.55
N SER A 368 -23.95 17.15 -106.62
CA SER A 368 -24.70 16.67 -107.78
C SER A 368 -25.51 15.42 -107.44
N SER A 369 -25.07 14.53 -106.54
CA SER A 369 -25.96 13.47 -106.03
C SER A 369 -27.09 14.05 -105.20
N ASN A 370 -26.86 15.03 -104.32
CA ASN A 370 -27.93 15.66 -103.55
C ASN A 370 -28.84 16.58 -104.38
N GLU A 371 -28.38 17.15 -105.50
CA GLU A 371 -29.17 17.96 -106.44
C GLU A 371 -29.81 17.10 -107.53
N GLN A 372 -29.25 15.94 -107.87
CA GLN A 372 -29.92 14.89 -108.63
C GLN A 372 -30.98 14.22 -107.76
N LEU A 373 -30.74 13.96 -106.47
CA LEU A 373 -31.74 13.44 -105.53
C LEU A 373 -32.79 14.49 -105.19
N ARG A 374 -32.42 15.73 -104.88
CA ARG A 374 -33.37 16.83 -104.59
C ARG A 374 -34.06 17.32 -105.86
N GLY A 375 -33.43 17.16 -107.02
CA GLY A 375 -34.01 17.44 -108.34
C GLY A 375 -34.84 16.30 -108.91
N SER A 376 -34.55 15.02 -108.58
CA SER A 376 -35.42 13.88 -108.91
C SER A 376 -36.59 13.81 -107.94
N LEU A 377 -36.38 14.03 -106.65
CA LEU A 377 -37.43 14.18 -105.64
C LEU A 377 -38.23 15.47 -105.85
N GLY A 378 -37.60 16.53 -106.36
CA GLY A 378 -38.27 17.74 -106.86
C GLY A 378 -39.16 17.44 -108.06
N LYS A 379 -38.62 16.84 -109.13
CA LYS A 379 -39.40 16.36 -110.29
C LYS A 379 -40.50 15.39 -109.88
N PHE A 380 -40.26 14.49 -108.93
CA PHE A 380 -41.25 13.55 -108.40
C PHE A 380 -42.36 14.28 -107.64
N ILE A 381 -42.03 15.28 -106.82
CA ILE A 381 -43.01 16.16 -106.18
C ILE A 381 -43.77 16.97 -107.23
N ASP A 382 -43.13 17.47 -108.28
CA ASP A 382 -43.79 18.22 -109.35
C ASP A 382 -44.69 17.33 -110.22
N ILE A 383 -44.27 16.10 -110.54
CA ILE A 383 -45.05 15.06 -111.25
C ILE A 383 -46.25 14.62 -110.40
N LEU A 384 -46.06 14.33 -109.11
CA LEU A 384 -47.17 14.05 -108.20
C LEU A 384 -48.09 15.27 -108.05
N THR A 385 -47.55 16.47 -107.93
CA THR A 385 -48.31 17.72 -107.75
C THR A 385 -49.10 18.08 -109.01
N SER A 386 -48.57 17.83 -110.20
CA SER A 386 -49.28 17.99 -111.47
C SER A 386 -50.31 16.88 -111.67
N ALA A 387 -50.00 15.62 -111.39
CA ALA A 387 -50.98 14.53 -111.43
C ALA A 387 -52.15 14.71 -110.43
N ILE A 388 -51.88 15.31 -109.26
CA ILE A 388 -52.91 15.67 -108.26
C ILE A 388 -53.70 16.92 -108.67
N LYS A 389 -53.09 17.89 -109.39
CA LYS A 389 -53.79 19.09 -109.88
C LYS A 389 -54.60 18.84 -111.16
N GLU A 390 -54.11 17.99 -112.06
CA GLU A 390 -54.74 17.62 -113.34
C GLU A 390 -55.68 16.42 -113.19
N GLN A 391 -56.47 16.39 -112.11
CA GLN A 391 -57.31 15.26 -111.70
C GLN A 391 -58.59 15.14 -112.55
N THR A 392 -58.45 15.16 -113.88
CA THR A 392 -59.55 15.27 -114.85
C THR A 392 -59.55 14.24 -115.97
N THR A 393 -58.44 13.52 -116.24
CA THR A 393 -58.45 12.43 -117.25
C THR A 393 -57.62 11.20 -116.84
N ALA A 394 -58.11 10.01 -117.23
CA ALA A 394 -57.47 8.73 -116.96
C ALA A 394 -56.08 8.57 -117.61
N LYS A 395 -55.81 9.26 -118.73
CA LYS A 395 -54.53 9.17 -119.43
C LYS A 395 -53.39 9.80 -118.61
N ASN A 396 -53.67 10.88 -117.88
CA ASN A 396 -52.64 11.59 -117.12
C ASN A 396 -52.19 10.76 -115.90
N LEU A 397 -53.09 10.03 -115.24
CA LEU A 397 -52.74 9.10 -114.16
C LEU A 397 -52.01 7.84 -114.64
N LEU A 398 -52.34 7.31 -115.82
CA LEU A 398 -51.52 6.25 -116.45
C LEU A 398 -50.13 6.76 -116.87
N HIS A 399 -50.01 8.02 -117.29
CA HIS A 399 -48.71 8.63 -117.61
C HIS A 399 -47.87 8.87 -116.35
N ALA A 400 -48.46 9.39 -115.26
CA ALA A 400 -47.80 9.54 -113.97
C ALA A 400 -47.34 8.17 -113.41
N ARG A 401 -48.18 7.14 -113.51
CA ARG A 401 -47.82 5.75 -113.18
C ARG A 401 -46.59 5.27 -113.95
N GLN A 402 -46.55 5.50 -115.27
CA GLN A 402 -45.41 5.12 -116.12
C GLN A 402 -44.12 5.84 -115.68
N GLN A 403 -44.18 7.16 -115.44
CA GLN A 403 -43.04 7.95 -114.95
C GLN A 403 -42.57 7.54 -113.54
N MET A 404 -43.47 7.05 -112.69
CA MET A 404 -43.11 6.54 -111.37
C MET A 404 -42.43 5.16 -111.43
N ILE A 405 -42.78 4.32 -112.41
CA ILE A 405 -42.07 3.06 -112.71
C ILE A 405 -40.68 3.36 -113.29
N GLU A 406 -40.53 4.39 -114.12
CA GLU A 406 -39.22 4.86 -114.62
C GLU A 406 -38.33 5.44 -113.49
N LEU A 407 -38.91 5.86 -112.36
CA LEU A 407 -38.19 6.21 -111.13
C LEU A 407 -38.02 5.01 -110.16
N GLU A 408 -38.60 3.86 -110.48
CA GLU A 408 -38.50 2.63 -109.69
C GLU A 408 -37.10 2.03 -109.78
N GLU A 409 -36.45 2.10 -110.94
CA GLU A 409 -35.08 1.62 -111.18
C GLU A 409 -33.98 2.50 -110.55
N ALA A 410 -34.31 3.72 -110.07
CA ALA A 410 -33.31 4.76 -109.76
C ALA A 410 -32.95 4.96 -108.27
N VAL A 411 -33.58 4.25 -107.33
CA VAL A 411 -33.36 4.43 -105.87
C VAL A 411 -33.57 3.11 -105.12
N ASP A 412 -32.60 2.71 -104.28
CA ASP A 412 -32.62 1.47 -103.48
C ASP A 412 -33.79 1.37 -102.49
N ASN A 413 -34.34 0.15 -102.36
CA ASN A 413 -35.56 -0.12 -101.61
C ASN A 413 -35.38 -0.13 -100.07
N ASP A 414 -34.20 -0.48 -99.55
CA ASP A 414 -33.91 -0.48 -98.10
C ASP A 414 -33.76 0.94 -97.51
N SER A 415 -33.74 1.97 -98.35
CA SER A 415 -33.74 3.35 -97.91
C SER A 415 -35.10 3.77 -97.34
N ILE A 416 -35.11 4.70 -96.37
CA ILE A 416 -36.33 5.40 -95.95
C ILE A 416 -37.04 6.05 -97.15
N VAL A 417 -36.27 6.52 -98.13
CA VAL A 417 -36.81 7.05 -99.40
C VAL A 417 -37.47 5.95 -100.23
N GLY A 418 -36.91 4.74 -100.25
CA GLY A 418 -37.49 3.55 -100.90
C GLY A 418 -38.85 3.17 -100.31
N MET A 419 -38.98 3.17 -98.99
CA MET A 419 -40.25 2.91 -98.31
C MET A 419 -41.34 3.95 -98.66
N PHE A 420 -41.02 5.24 -98.66
CA PHE A 420 -41.97 6.30 -99.06
C PHE A 420 -42.31 6.24 -100.56
N LYS A 421 -41.33 5.91 -101.41
CA LYS A 421 -41.49 5.69 -102.85
C LYS A 421 -42.45 4.53 -103.14
N GLN A 422 -42.28 3.38 -102.48
CA GLN A 422 -43.20 2.24 -102.63
C GLN A 422 -44.62 2.58 -102.16
N ALA A 423 -44.77 3.30 -101.04
CA ALA A 423 -46.08 3.76 -100.56
C ALA A 423 -46.78 4.68 -101.58
N ALA A 424 -46.03 5.61 -102.19
CA ALA A 424 -46.54 6.50 -103.23
C ALA A 424 -46.94 5.74 -104.51
N ILE A 425 -46.11 4.78 -104.95
CA ILE A 425 -46.43 3.90 -106.09
C ILE A 425 -47.73 3.14 -105.82
N ASN A 426 -47.88 2.51 -104.66
CA ASN A 426 -49.10 1.77 -104.30
C ASN A 426 -50.36 2.67 -104.32
N ILE A 427 -50.26 3.92 -103.84
CA ILE A 427 -51.36 4.90 -103.86
C ILE A 427 -51.70 5.35 -105.28
N VAL A 428 -50.73 5.52 -106.18
CA VAL A 428 -51.01 5.87 -107.58
C VAL A 428 -51.55 4.66 -108.35
N ASP A 429 -51.09 3.45 -108.06
CA ASP A 429 -51.61 2.22 -108.65
C ASP A 429 -53.08 1.98 -108.25
N SER A 430 -53.45 2.21 -106.99
CA SER A 430 -54.82 2.03 -106.53
C SER A 430 -55.79 3.05 -107.17
N HIS A 431 -55.38 4.33 -107.29
CA HIS A 431 -56.14 5.34 -108.04
C HIS A 431 -56.20 5.05 -109.55
N ALA A 432 -55.12 4.56 -110.16
CA ALA A 432 -55.11 4.18 -111.58
C ALA A 432 -56.03 2.99 -111.85
N ARG A 433 -56.10 2.00 -110.96
CA ARG A 433 -57.05 0.88 -111.02
C ARG A 433 -58.49 1.37 -110.87
N PHE A 434 -58.77 2.24 -109.89
CA PHE A 434 -60.08 2.86 -109.68
C PHE A 434 -60.61 3.57 -110.94
N ILE A 435 -59.82 4.46 -111.54
CA ILE A 435 -60.24 5.17 -112.75
C ILE A 435 -60.30 4.24 -113.97
N SER A 436 -59.42 3.25 -114.09
CA SER A 436 -59.50 2.25 -115.17
C SER A 436 -60.77 1.39 -115.06
N GLY A 437 -61.21 1.07 -113.84
CA GLY A 437 -62.50 0.42 -113.58
C GLY A 437 -63.68 1.27 -114.06
N ILE A 438 -63.71 2.56 -113.70
CA ILE A 438 -64.73 3.51 -114.17
C ILE A 438 -64.71 3.63 -115.70
N ASN A 439 -63.55 3.80 -116.32
CA ASN A 439 -63.42 3.90 -117.77
C ASN A 439 -63.89 2.63 -118.49
N ASN A 440 -63.57 1.44 -117.98
CA ASN A 440 -64.02 0.19 -118.59
C ASN A 440 -65.55 0.03 -118.52
N LEU A 441 -66.19 0.49 -117.45
CA LEU A 441 -67.66 0.53 -117.34
C LEU A 441 -68.29 1.55 -118.31
N VAL A 442 -67.64 2.70 -118.53
CA VAL A 442 -68.07 3.69 -119.54
C VAL A 442 -67.89 3.16 -120.97
N ILE A 443 -66.78 2.47 -121.26
CA ILE A 443 -66.53 1.85 -122.57
C ILE A 443 -67.48 0.67 -122.82
N GLN A 444 -67.91 -0.06 -121.79
CA GLN A 444 -69.00 -1.04 -121.91
C GLN A 444 -70.35 -0.37 -122.24
N ARG A 445 -70.63 0.82 -121.70
CA ARG A 445 -71.81 1.62 -122.06
C ARG A 445 -71.80 2.09 -123.51
N ASP A 446 -70.67 2.59 -124.02
CA ASP A 446 -70.57 3.06 -125.42
C ASP A 446 -70.69 1.92 -126.44
N ASN A 447 -70.36 0.67 -126.08
CA ASN A 447 -70.43 -0.49 -126.97
C ASN A 447 -71.76 -1.26 -126.92
N GLN A 448 -72.70 -0.93 -126.03
CA GLN A 448 -74.04 -1.52 -126.00
C GLN A 448 -75.13 -0.45 -125.82
N GLN A 449 -75.94 -0.26 -126.88
CA GLN A 449 -77.03 0.72 -126.90
C GLN A 449 -78.26 0.26 -126.09
N GLU A 450 -78.12 0.17 -124.76
CA GLU A 450 -79.24 0.02 -123.83
C GLU A 450 -78.99 0.81 -122.53
N ASP A 451 -80.05 1.40 -121.96
CA ASP A 451 -79.93 2.40 -120.90
C ASP A 451 -79.61 1.81 -119.52
N LEU A 452 -78.33 1.54 -119.27
CA LEU A 452 -77.86 1.08 -117.96
C LEU A 452 -78.04 2.17 -116.89
N PRO A 453 -78.78 1.92 -115.79
CA PRO A 453 -79.18 2.97 -114.85
C PRO A 453 -78.02 3.42 -113.92
N THR A 454 -77.94 4.73 -113.70
CA THR A 454 -76.87 5.42 -112.96
C THR A 454 -76.57 4.84 -111.56
N ASN A 455 -77.55 4.19 -110.93
CA ASN A 455 -77.43 3.61 -109.59
C ASN A 455 -76.38 2.47 -109.50
N GLU A 456 -76.20 1.66 -110.54
CA GLU A 456 -75.23 0.55 -110.49
C GLU A 456 -73.79 1.06 -110.59
N ILE A 457 -73.56 2.09 -111.40
CA ILE A 457 -72.27 2.79 -111.50
C ILE A 457 -71.92 3.42 -110.14
N LEU A 458 -72.88 4.08 -109.49
CA LEU A 458 -72.70 4.64 -108.14
C LEU A 458 -72.47 3.57 -107.06
N ALA A 459 -73.05 2.39 -107.20
CA ALA A 459 -72.82 1.26 -106.28
C ALA A 459 -71.41 0.66 -106.44
N LEU A 460 -70.92 0.53 -107.68
CA LEU A 460 -69.56 0.05 -107.96
C LEU A 460 -68.49 1.06 -107.50
N ILE A 461 -68.72 2.36 -107.71
CA ILE A 461 -67.84 3.42 -107.19
C ILE A 461 -67.77 3.38 -105.66
N ARG A 462 -68.91 3.20 -104.96
CA ARG A 462 -68.93 3.04 -103.49
C ARG A 462 -68.13 1.82 -103.04
N ARG A 463 -68.34 0.66 -103.66
CA ARG A 463 -67.61 -0.57 -103.32
C ARG A 463 -66.08 -0.39 -103.43
N GLN A 464 -65.61 0.28 -104.47
CA GLN A 464 -64.18 0.59 -104.63
C GLN A 464 -63.64 1.60 -103.60
N TYR A 465 -64.41 2.64 -103.25
CA TYR A 465 -64.03 3.54 -102.14
C TYR A 465 -63.91 2.80 -100.80
N GLU A 466 -64.83 1.88 -100.51
CA GLU A 466 -64.75 1.05 -99.31
C GLU A 466 -63.55 0.08 -99.32
N GLU A 467 -63.07 -0.36 -100.50
CA GLU A 467 -61.85 -1.16 -100.62
C GLU A 467 -60.58 -0.34 -100.33
N LEU A 468 -60.51 0.90 -100.83
CA LEU A 468 -59.43 1.85 -100.52
C LEU A 468 -59.37 2.21 -99.03
N GLU A 469 -60.54 2.41 -98.39
CA GLU A 469 -60.63 2.69 -96.95
C GLU A 469 -60.12 1.50 -96.12
N ARG A 470 -60.45 0.26 -96.51
CA ARG A 470 -59.95 -0.98 -95.87
C ARG A 470 -58.43 -1.13 -96.03
N GLU A 471 -57.87 -0.84 -97.20
CA GLU A 471 -56.42 -0.94 -97.45
C GLU A 471 -55.63 0.07 -96.59
N LYS A 472 -56.12 1.30 -96.49
CA LYS A 472 -55.62 2.34 -95.58
C LYS A 472 -55.64 1.89 -94.12
N ASP A 473 -56.75 1.31 -93.64
CA ASP A 473 -56.87 0.85 -92.25
C ASP A 473 -55.92 -0.31 -91.94
N ILE A 474 -55.70 -1.23 -92.90
CA ILE A 474 -54.72 -2.33 -92.79
C ILE A 474 -53.29 -1.78 -92.63
N LEU A 475 -52.89 -0.80 -93.45
CA LEU A 475 -51.56 -0.18 -93.38
C LEU A 475 -51.33 0.57 -92.07
N PHE A 476 -52.36 1.23 -91.53
CA PHE A 476 -52.28 1.86 -90.21
C PHE A 476 -52.15 0.83 -89.08
N LEU A 477 -52.81 -0.33 -89.19
CA LEU A 477 -52.69 -1.44 -88.25
C LEU A 477 -51.28 -2.06 -88.26
N ASP A 478 -50.70 -2.26 -89.44
CA ASP A 478 -49.34 -2.77 -89.63
C ASP A 478 -48.27 -1.81 -89.05
N HIS A 479 -48.40 -0.50 -89.32
CA HIS A 479 -47.50 0.50 -88.75
C HIS A 479 -47.59 0.57 -87.21
N THR A 480 -48.81 0.60 -86.65
CA THR A 480 -49.00 0.64 -85.19
C THR A 480 -48.58 -0.66 -84.50
N ALA A 481 -48.65 -1.82 -85.18
CA ALA A 481 -48.08 -3.07 -84.69
C ALA A 481 -46.54 -3.02 -84.61
N ARG A 482 -45.86 -2.49 -85.65
CA ARG A 482 -44.39 -2.32 -85.64
C ARG A 482 -43.91 -1.33 -84.58
N GLU A 483 -44.65 -0.25 -84.32
CA GLU A 483 -44.33 0.63 -83.19
C GLU A 483 -44.43 -0.11 -81.85
N GLN A 484 -45.43 -0.97 -81.67
CA GLN A 484 -45.62 -1.73 -80.44
C GLN A 484 -44.52 -2.77 -80.21
N THR A 485 -44.01 -3.43 -81.26
CA THR A 485 -42.89 -4.37 -81.12
C THR A 485 -41.62 -3.67 -80.66
N PHE A 486 -41.24 -2.53 -81.26
CA PHE A 486 -40.05 -1.77 -80.83
C PHE A 486 -40.18 -1.23 -79.39
N ARG A 487 -41.38 -0.76 -78.98
CA ARG A 487 -41.62 -0.35 -77.60
C ARG A 487 -41.48 -1.53 -76.62
N SER A 488 -42.01 -2.70 -76.96
CA SER A 488 -41.88 -3.92 -76.15
C SER A 488 -40.42 -4.41 -76.02
N GLU A 489 -39.60 -4.23 -77.05
CA GLU A 489 -38.17 -4.57 -76.99
C GLU A 489 -37.38 -3.61 -76.09
N LEU A 490 -37.67 -2.30 -76.16
CA LEU A 490 -37.07 -1.33 -75.24
C LEU A 490 -37.48 -1.59 -73.78
N GLU A 491 -38.75 -1.91 -73.52
CA GLU A 491 -39.25 -2.24 -72.17
C GLU A 491 -38.59 -3.52 -71.60
N LYS A 492 -38.31 -4.53 -72.42
CA LYS A 492 -37.54 -5.72 -72.00
C LYS A 492 -36.12 -5.34 -71.60
N ILE A 493 -35.42 -4.56 -72.44
CA ILE A 493 -34.03 -4.16 -72.21
C ILE A 493 -33.88 -3.28 -70.96
N THR A 494 -34.89 -2.47 -70.59
CA THR A 494 -34.88 -1.76 -69.30
C THR A 494 -35.18 -2.69 -68.14
N ALA A 495 -36.20 -3.55 -68.25
CA ALA A 495 -36.57 -4.49 -67.18
C ALA A 495 -35.45 -5.49 -66.84
N GLU A 496 -34.71 -5.99 -67.83
CA GLU A 496 -33.55 -6.87 -67.64
C GLU A 496 -32.42 -6.18 -66.87
N LYS A 497 -32.15 -4.90 -67.16
CA LYS A 497 -31.13 -4.10 -66.45
C LYS A 497 -31.56 -3.80 -65.02
N ASP A 498 -32.81 -3.44 -64.81
CA ASP A 498 -33.35 -3.17 -63.47
C ASP A 498 -33.36 -4.45 -62.62
N ALA A 499 -33.73 -5.60 -63.20
CA ALA A 499 -33.67 -6.90 -62.53
C ALA A 499 -32.23 -7.30 -62.15
N PHE A 500 -31.25 -7.09 -63.04
CA PHE A 500 -29.84 -7.34 -62.75
C PHE A 500 -29.31 -6.49 -61.59
N TRP A 501 -29.63 -5.20 -61.55
CA TRP A 501 -29.21 -4.32 -60.46
C TRP A 501 -29.94 -4.62 -59.15
N GLN A 502 -31.24 -4.96 -59.20
CA GLN A 502 -32.00 -5.41 -58.03
C GLN A 502 -31.45 -6.72 -57.46
N GLN A 503 -31.11 -7.71 -58.30
CA GLN A 503 -30.47 -8.95 -57.87
C GLN A 503 -29.14 -8.64 -57.16
N ARG A 504 -28.24 -7.89 -57.81
CA ARG A 504 -26.93 -7.56 -57.22
C ARG A 504 -27.04 -6.78 -55.90
N PHE A 505 -28.03 -5.90 -55.78
CA PHE A 505 -28.32 -5.17 -54.54
C PHE A 505 -28.83 -6.12 -53.44
N ASN A 506 -29.72 -7.06 -53.78
CA ASN A 506 -30.26 -8.06 -52.86
C ASN A 506 -29.16 -9.04 -52.38
N ASP A 507 -28.26 -9.47 -53.27
CA ASP A 507 -27.14 -10.35 -52.96
C ASP A 507 -26.15 -9.68 -51.98
N GLU A 508 -25.80 -8.42 -52.20
CA GLU A 508 -24.94 -7.65 -51.29
C GLU A 508 -25.66 -7.36 -49.95
N CYS A 509 -26.96 -7.10 -49.97
CA CYS A 509 -27.76 -7.00 -48.74
C CYS A 509 -27.84 -8.33 -47.98
N ALA A 510 -27.87 -9.47 -48.66
CA ALA A 510 -27.83 -10.79 -48.04
C ALA A 510 -26.45 -11.06 -47.41
N ARG A 511 -25.37 -10.73 -48.12
CA ARG A 511 -23.98 -10.81 -47.62
C ARG A 511 -23.80 -9.97 -46.34
N LEU A 512 -24.22 -8.70 -46.36
CA LEU A 512 -24.15 -7.81 -45.20
C LEU A 512 -25.03 -8.25 -44.03
N ARG A 513 -26.19 -8.87 -44.29
CA ARG A 513 -27.02 -9.49 -43.25
C ARG A 513 -26.33 -10.70 -42.62
N GLN A 514 -25.72 -11.57 -43.43
CA GLN A 514 -24.97 -12.73 -42.92
C GLN A 514 -23.79 -12.30 -42.04
N GLU A 515 -23.01 -11.32 -42.50
CA GLU A 515 -21.90 -10.72 -41.75
C GLU A 515 -22.38 -10.12 -40.41
N ASN A 516 -23.51 -9.40 -40.41
CA ASN A 516 -24.14 -8.89 -39.18
C ASN A 516 -24.63 -10.01 -38.25
N THR A 517 -25.13 -11.14 -38.76
CA THR A 517 -25.52 -12.28 -37.91
C THR A 517 -24.31 -13.01 -37.33
N GLN A 518 -23.19 -13.08 -38.04
CA GLN A 518 -21.95 -13.65 -37.52
C GLN A 518 -21.40 -12.78 -36.37
N LEU A 519 -21.26 -11.48 -36.59
CA LEU A 519 -20.81 -10.53 -35.55
C LEU A 519 -21.73 -10.51 -34.31
N ARG A 520 -23.05 -10.69 -34.49
CA ARG A 520 -23.99 -10.85 -33.36
C ARG A 520 -23.79 -12.16 -32.61
N ASN A 521 -23.60 -13.27 -33.32
CA ASN A 521 -23.35 -14.57 -32.68
C ASN A 521 -22.03 -14.58 -31.91
N GLU A 522 -20.97 -13.97 -32.46
CA GLU A 522 -19.68 -13.79 -31.77
C GLU A 522 -19.82 -12.92 -30.52
N TYR A 523 -20.59 -11.83 -30.59
CA TYR A 523 -20.88 -10.97 -29.44
C TYR A 523 -21.69 -11.70 -28.35
N ASP A 524 -22.71 -12.47 -28.75
CA ASP A 524 -23.52 -13.30 -27.86
C ASP A 524 -22.67 -14.40 -27.18
N GLU A 525 -21.76 -15.03 -27.91
CA GLU A 525 -20.86 -16.07 -27.38
C GLU A 525 -19.82 -15.48 -26.42
N GLN A 526 -19.23 -14.32 -26.75
CA GLN A 526 -18.40 -13.56 -25.80
C GLN A 526 -19.20 -13.19 -24.55
N THR A 527 -20.43 -12.69 -24.71
CA THR A 527 -21.29 -12.30 -23.58
C THR A 527 -21.63 -13.50 -22.68
N ARG A 528 -21.92 -14.68 -23.25
CA ARG A 528 -22.12 -15.93 -22.49
C ARG A 528 -20.85 -16.38 -21.78
N SER A 529 -19.69 -16.27 -22.43
CA SER A 529 -18.38 -16.58 -21.85
C SER A 529 -18.06 -15.67 -20.66
N PHE A 530 -18.33 -14.36 -20.78
CA PHE A 530 -18.21 -13.42 -19.67
C PHE A 530 -19.24 -13.70 -18.55
N SER A 531 -20.49 -14.08 -18.86
CA SER A 531 -21.48 -14.49 -17.85
C SER A 531 -21.03 -15.71 -17.06
N GLY A 532 -20.62 -16.79 -17.72
CA GLY A 532 -20.12 -18.00 -17.04
C GLY A 532 -18.85 -17.76 -16.23
N ARG A 533 -17.97 -16.84 -16.67
CA ARG A 533 -16.81 -16.38 -15.88
C ARG A 533 -17.23 -15.54 -14.66
N LEU A 534 -18.29 -14.73 -14.78
CA LEU A 534 -18.83 -13.97 -13.65
C LEU A 534 -19.52 -14.89 -12.65
N GLU A 535 -20.34 -15.83 -13.10
CA GLU A 535 -21.03 -16.84 -12.29
C GLU A 535 -20.03 -17.72 -11.51
N THR A 536 -18.96 -18.19 -12.15
CA THR A 536 -17.92 -18.97 -11.46
C THR A 536 -17.15 -18.14 -10.43
N VAL A 537 -16.88 -16.85 -10.68
CA VAL A 537 -16.27 -15.95 -9.70
C VAL A 537 -17.22 -15.61 -8.54
N THR A 538 -18.52 -15.41 -8.78
CA THR A 538 -19.49 -15.18 -7.71
C THR A 538 -19.74 -16.43 -6.87
N ALA A 539 -19.73 -17.63 -7.47
CA ALA A 539 -19.77 -18.90 -6.75
C ALA A 539 -18.56 -19.06 -5.81
N GLN A 540 -17.33 -18.86 -6.32
CA GLN A 540 -16.11 -18.88 -5.49
C GLN A 540 -16.16 -17.82 -4.38
N SER A 541 -16.65 -16.61 -4.67
CA SER A 541 -16.82 -15.57 -3.66
C SER A 541 -17.83 -15.97 -2.57
N SER A 542 -18.93 -16.63 -2.94
CA SER A 542 -19.91 -17.19 -2.01
C SER A 542 -19.30 -18.29 -1.12
N GLU A 543 -18.51 -19.21 -1.69
CA GLU A 543 -17.78 -20.23 -0.92
C GLU A 543 -16.79 -19.61 0.08
N TYR A 544 -16.05 -18.57 -0.32
CA TYR A 544 -15.16 -17.84 0.59
C TYR A 544 -15.93 -17.13 1.72
N VAL A 545 -17.08 -16.52 1.44
CA VAL A 545 -17.94 -15.89 2.46
C VAL A 545 -18.51 -16.95 3.41
N GLN A 546 -19.03 -18.06 2.90
CA GLN A 546 -19.53 -19.17 3.74
C GLN A 546 -18.43 -19.73 4.65
N ARG A 547 -17.23 -19.98 4.09
CA ARG A 547 -16.09 -20.47 4.86
C ARG A 547 -15.60 -19.46 5.91
N TRP A 548 -15.66 -18.17 5.61
CA TRP A 548 -15.32 -17.12 6.57
C TRP A 548 -16.35 -17.02 7.70
N ASN A 549 -17.65 -17.11 7.38
CA ASN A 549 -18.72 -17.16 8.37
C ASN A 549 -18.61 -18.38 9.29
N ILE A 550 -18.30 -19.57 8.75
CA ILE A 550 -18.05 -20.79 9.54
C ILE A 550 -16.90 -20.55 10.52
N LEU A 551 -15.73 -20.09 10.03
CA LEU A 551 -14.57 -19.80 10.87
C LEU A 551 -14.85 -18.72 11.93
N GLN A 552 -15.70 -17.74 11.60
CA GLN A 552 -16.15 -16.73 12.57
C GLN A 552 -17.04 -17.35 13.67
N THR A 553 -17.94 -18.28 13.32
CA THR A 553 -18.76 -19.00 14.32
C THR A 553 -17.94 -19.97 15.18
N GLU A 554 -16.96 -20.67 14.60
CA GLU A 554 -16.01 -21.52 15.35
C GLU A 554 -15.18 -20.68 16.34
N SER A 555 -14.71 -19.49 15.89
CA SER A 555 -13.99 -18.55 16.74
C SER A 555 -14.87 -18.00 17.87
N SER A 556 -16.14 -17.65 17.58
CA SER A 556 -17.10 -17.22 18.61
C SER A 556 -17.32 -18.31 19.65
N GLN A 557 -17.62 -19.54 19.22
CA GLN A 557 -17.79 -20.69 20.13
C GLN A 557 -16.54 -20.91 20.99
N LYS A 558 -15.33 -20.74 20.44
CA LYS A 558 -14.09 -20.84 21.20
C LYS A 558 -13.92 -19.72 22.24
N VAL A 559 -14.36 -18.49 21.93
CA VAL A 559 -14.42 -17.38 22.89
C VAL A 559 -15.46 -17.63 23.98
N ASP A 560 -16.62 -18.17 23.63
CA ASP A 560 -17.68 -18.53 24.58
C ASP A 560 -17.21 -19.64 25.55
N GLU A 561 -16.58 -20.71 25.03
CA GLU A 561 -15.97 -21.77 25.85
C GLU A 561 -14.87 -21.26 26.78
N LEU A 562 -13.99 -20.36 26.31
CA LEU A 562 -12.97 -19.76 27.18
C LEU A 562 -13.58 -18.83 28.22
N THR A 563 -14.70 -18.19 27.90
CA THR A 563 -15.43 -17.32 28.83
C THR A 563 -16.13 -18.13 29.93
N THR A 564 -16.74 -19.28 29.62
CA THR A 564 -17.31 -20.16 30.64
C THR A 564 -16.23 -20.76 31.54
N GLN A 565 -15.10 -21.23 30.99
CA GLN A 565 -13.95 -21.70 31.79
C GLN A 565 -13.41 -20.61 32.73
N LEU A 566 -13.31 -19.36 32.26
CA LEU A 566 -12.91 -18.24 33.12
C LEU A 566 -13.94 -17.95 34.23
N GLN A 567 -15.24 -18.09 33.97
CA GLN A 567 -16.27 -17.96 35.01
C GLN A 567 -16.22 -19.11 36.03
N GLU A 568 -15.93 -20.35 35.59
CA GLU A 568 -15.73 -21.49 36.49
C GLU A 568 -14.51 -21.30 37.40
N TYR A 569 -13.35 -20.93 36.85
CA TYR A 569 -12.17 -20.62 37.67
C TYR A 569 -12.39 -19.42 38.61
N GLN A 570 -13.18 -18.41 38.20
CA GLN A 570 -13.57 -17.32 39.10
C GLN A 570 -14.49 -17.80 40.23
N ARG A 571 -15.42 -18.73 39.97
CA ARG A 571 -16.26 -19.37 40.99
C ARG A 571 -15.40 -20.16 41.96
N GLU A 572 -14.52 -21.04 41.49
CA GLU A 572 -13.60 -21.83 42.33
C GLU A 572 -12.70 -20.93 43.20
N LEU A 573 -12.15 -19.85 42.62
CA LEU A 573 -11.39 -18.85 43.38
C LEU A 573 -12.24 -18.12 44.42
N SER A 574 -13.54 -17.92 44.18
CA SER A 574 -14.46 -17.33 45.16
C SER A 574 -14.78 -18.31 46.31
N GLU A 575 -14.99 -19.58 45.99
CA GLU A 575 -15.26 -20.65 46.96
C GLU A 575 -14.04 -20.89 47.86
N HIS A 576 -12.83 -20.95 47.27
CA HIS A 576 -11.58 -21.03 48.04
C HIS A 576 -11.31 -19.77 48.86
N ARG A 577 -11.65 -18.57 48.38
CA ARG A 577 -11.57 -17.34 49.21
C ARG A 577 -12.51 -17.40 50.41
N GLU A 578 -13.72 -17.94 50.25
CA GLU A 578 -14.68 -18.07 51.34
C GLU A 578 -14.25 -19.14 52.35
N GLN A 579 -13.72 -20.28 51.88
CA GLN A 579 -13.07 -21.30 52.73
C GLN A 579 -11.91 -20.70 53.54
N VAL A 580 -11.03 -19.89 52.91
CA VAL A 580 -9.93 -19.21 53.61
C VAL A 580 -10.45 -18.24 54.67
N LYS A 581 -11.48 -17.43 54.40
CA LYS A 581 -12.12 -16.56 55.42
C LYS A 581 -12.67 -17.36 56.61
N GLN A 582 -13.33 -18.49 56.36
CA GLN A 582 -13.87 -19.34 57.41
C GLN A 582 -12.74 -19.94 58.27
N LEU A 583 -11.66 -20.38 57.63
CA LEU A 583 -10.47 -20.88 58.33
C LEU A 583 -9.78 -19.77 59.16
N THR A 584 -9.57 -18.56 58.61
CA THR A 584 -8.99 -17.45 59.40
C THR A 584 -9.88 -17.06 60.57
N GLY A 585 -11.19 -16.92 60.37
CA GLY A 585 -12.14 -16.62 61.44
C GLY A 585 -12.23 -17.70 62.52
N SER A 586 -12.02 -18.97 62.16
CA SER A 586 -11.92 -20.07 63.14
C SER A 586 -10.62 -20.00 63.96
N SER A 587 -9.48 -19.66 63.33
CA SER A 587 -8.20 -19.43 64.00
C SER A 587 -8.21 -18.20 64.91
N GLU A 588 -8.93 -17.14 64.53
CA GLU A 588 -9.11 -15.94 65.36
C GLU A 588 -9.91 -16.25 66.62
N LYS A 589 -11.05 -16.95 66.50
CA LYS A 589 -11.81 -17.43 67.67
C LYS A 589 -10.98 -18.32 68.59
N GLN A 590 -10.20 -19.26 68.04
CA GLN A 590 -9.28 -20.09 68.84
C GLN A 590 -8.22 -19.27 69.59
N LYS A 591 -7.70 -18.18 68.99
CA LYS A 591 -6.79 -17.25 69.68
C LYS A 591 -7.49 -16.46 70.78
N GLU A 592 -8.72 -15.99 70.56
CA GLU A 592 -9.52 -15.30 71.59
C GLU A 592 -9.82 -16.22 72.78
N GLU A 593 -10.18 -17.48 72.53
CA GLU A 593 -10.38 -18.48 73.59
C GLU A 593 -9.07 -18.81 74.32
N PHE A 594 -7.95 -18.94 73.61
CA PHE A 594 -6.64 -19.12 74.23
C PHE A 594 -6.27 -17.93 75.14
N ILE A 595 -6.50 -16.69 74.68
CA ILE A 595 -6.30 -15.47 75.48
C ILE A 595 -7.24 -15.41 76.69
N ARG A 596 -8.46 -15.94 76.59
CA ARG A 596 -9.40 -16.08 77.73
C ARG A 596 -8.85 -17.07 78.76
N MET A 597 -8.43 -18.26 78.33
CA MET A 597 -7.83 -19.29 79.19
C MET A 597 -6.53 -18.80 79.85
N GLU A 598 -5.68 -18.07 79.12
CA GLU A 598 -4.44 -17.48 79.63
C GLU A 598 -4.72 -16.47 80.76
N LYS A 599 -5.74 -15.61 80.61
CA LYS A 599 -6.18 -14.67 81.65
C LYS A 599 -6.73 -15.38 82.89
N GLU A 600 -7.55 -16.41 82.70
CA GLU A 600 -8.13 -17.21 83.79
C GLU A 600 -7.07 -17.99 84.57
N LYS A 601 -6.11 -18.59 83.87
CA LYS A 601 -4.91 -19.22 84.46
C LYS A 601 -4.09 -18.20 85.27
N ASN A 602 -3.91 -16.99 84.75
CA ASN A 602 -3.15 -15.95 85.47
C ASN A 602 -3.92 -15.42 86.70
N ALA A 603 -5.26 -15.38 86.66
CA ALA A 603 -6.09 -15.04 87.82
C ALA A 603 -6.02 -16.11 88.92
N THR A 604 -6.07 -17.41 88.58
CA THR A 604 -5.91 -18.49 89.58
C THR A 604 -4.50 -18.53 90.16
N ILE A 605 -3.47 -18.24 89.36
CA ILE A 605 -2.10 -18.03 89.86
C ILE A 605 -2.03 -16.83 90.82
N GLN A 606 -2.74 -15.73 90.55
CA GLN A 606 -2.79 -14.58 91.45
C GLN A 606 -3.48 -14.91 92.78
N ASP A 607 -4.60 -15.64 92.76
CA ASP A 607 -5.28 -16.09 93.97
C ASP A 607 -4.42 -17.05 94.81
N LEU A 608 -3.81 -18.06 94.17
CA LEU A 608 -2.88 -18.98 94.85
C LEU A 608 -1.66 -18.26 95.47
N ASN A 609 -1.15 -17.20 94.83
CA ASN A 609 -0.12 -16.35 95.43
C ASN A 609 -0.64 -15.54 96.62
N GLY A 610 -1.89 -15.06 96.57
CA GLY A 610 -2.57 -14.43 97.70
C GLY A 610 -2.74 -15.39 98.89
N GLN A 611 -3.22 -16.60 98.63
CA GLN A 611 -3.28 -17.68 99.62
C GLN A 611 -1.89 -17.99 100.20
N MET A 612 -0.84 -18.04 99.38
CA MET A 612 0.53 -18.24 99.86
C MET A 612 1.04 -17.12 100.77
N GLU A 613 0.73 -15.84 100.53
CA GLU A 613 1.09 -14.78 101.48
C GLU A 613 0.28 -14.86 102.77
N VAL A 614 -1.00 -15.25 102.73
CA VAL A 614 -1.78 -15.54 103.94
C VAL A 614 -1.16 -16.70 104.73
N TYR A 615 -0.73 -17.79 104.08
CA TYR A 615 -0.01 -18.87 104.73
C TYR A 615 1.37 -18.44 105.26
N LYS A 616 2.10 -17.56 104.56
CA LYS A 616 3.35 -16.98 105.07
C LYS A 616 3.10 -16.07 106.27
N ASP A 617 2.01 -15.32 106.31
CA ASP A 617 1.63 -14.51 107.48
C ASP A 617 1.17 -15.37 108.66
N GLN A 618 0.45 -16.45 108.41
CA GLN A 618 0.19 -17.47 109.43
C GLN A 618 1.49 -18.08 109.97
N VAL A 619 2.45 -18.44 109.09
CA VAL A 619 3.78 -18.90 109.51
C VAL A 619 4.54 -17.81 110.28
N ARG A 620 4.51 -16.54 109.85
CA ARG A 620 5.12 -15.41 110.57
C ARG A 620 4.47 -15.17 111.94
N GLN A 621 3.16 -15.43 112.08
CA GLN A 621 2.45 -15.40 113.37
C GLN A 621 2.86 -16.62 114.23
N PHE A 622 2.83 -17.83 113.69
CA PHE A 622 3.27 -19.04 114.40
C PHE A 622 4.73 -18.92 114.86
N SER A 623 5.65 -18.36 114.06
CA SER A 623 7.03 -18.10 114.50
C SER A 623 7.10 -17.12 115.67
N LYS A 624 6.27 -16.08 115.71
CA LYS A 624 6.19 -15.18 116.88
C LYS A 624 5.60 -15.88 118.11
N THR A 625 4.58 -16.71 117.93
CA THR A 625 4.01 -17.53 119.00
C THR A 625 5.02 -18.56 119.50
N ILE A 626 5.80 -19.17 118.61
CA ILE A 626 6.89 -20.10 118.95
C ILE A 626 7.95 -19.38 119.77
N ILE A 627 8.44 -18.20 119.35
CA ILE A 627 9.43 -17.42 120.13
C ILE A 627 8.89 -17.06 121.53
N GLN A 628 7.60 -16.72 121.65
CA GLN A 628 6.99 -16.48 122.96
C GLN A 628 6.84 -17.77 123.79
N LEU A 629 6.53 -18.91 123.17
CA LEU A 629 6.47 -20.21 123.84
C LEU A 629 7.87 -20.71 124.23
N GLU A 630 8.90 -20.49 123.41
CA GLU A 630 10.31 -20.77 123.70
C GLU A 630 10.78 -19.96 124.91
N LYS A 631 10.40 -18.68 124.99
CA LYS A 631 10.65 -17.86 126.19
C LYS A 631 9.93 -18.42 127.43
N ASN A 632 8.64 -18.74 127.32
CA ASN A 632 7.89 -19.31 128.43
C ASN A 632 8.44 -20.70 128.85
N VAL A 633 8.94 -21.49 127.89
CA VAL A 633 9.60 -22.78 128.12
C VAL A 633 10.97 -22.60 128.76
N ALA A 634 11.73 -21.54 128.45
CA ALA A 634 12.97 -21.22 129.14
C ALA A 634 12.71 -20.83 130.61
N GLU A 635 11.69 -20.01 130.87
CA GLU A 635 11.26 -19.65 132.24
C GLU A 635 10.78 -20.90 133.02
N GLU A 636 10.03 -21.81 132.39
CA GLU A 636 9.57 -23.05 133.03
C GLU A 636 10.65 -24.16 133.09
N GLN A 637 11.68 -24.09 132.23
CA GLN A 637 12.92 -24.88 132.36
C GLN A 637 13.70 -24.41 133.60
N GLU A 638 13.74 -23.11 133.89
CA GLU A 638 14.37 -22.58 135.11
C GLU A 638 13.62 -23.02 136.38
N ARG A 639 12.28 -23.18 136.33
CA ARG A 639 11.51 -23.79 137.43
C ARG A 639 11.70 -25.31 137.50
N ARG A 640 11.77 -26.00 136.36
CA ARG A 640 12.12 -27.43 136.29
C ARG A 640 13.48 -27.71 136.91
N ILE A 641 14.51 -26.91 136.62
CA ILE A 641 15.85 -27.07 137.22
C ILE A 641 15.80 -27.00 138.75
N LYS A 642 14.95 -26.14 139.32
CA LYS A 642 14.77 -25.98 140.77
C LYS A 642 13.93 -27.08 141.45
N LEU A 643 13.20 -27.89 140.67
CA LEU A 643 12.45 -29.07 141.15
C LEU A 643 13.16 -30.38 140.82
N GLN A 644 13.96 -30.43 139.76
CA GLN A 644 14.77 -31.59 139.37
C GLN A 644 15.86 -31.88 140.43
N THR A 645 16.34 -30.86 141.14
CA THR A 645 17.24 -31.00 142.30
C THR A 645 16.65 -31.74 143.50
N GLU A 646 15.33 -32.00 143.54
CA GLU A 646 14.70 -32.80 144.60
C GLU A 646 14.30 -34.22 144.16
N LEU A 647 14.33 -34.54 142.86
CA LEU A 647 13.66 -35.74 142.33
C LEU A 647 14.58 -36.85 141.77
N ASP A 648 15.86 -36.58 141.46
CA ASP A 648 16.77 -37.60 140.90
C ASP A 648 17.45 -38.50 141.98
N ASN A 649 16.74 -38.75 143.08
CA ASN A 649 16.93 -39.94 143.90
C ASN A 649 16.12 -41.11 143.30
N VAL A 650 16.74 -42.29 143.15
CA VAL A 650 16.13 -43.60 142.76
C VAL A 650 16.03 -43.94 141.25
N ASP A 651 17.05 -44.67 140.79
CA ASP A 651 17.06 -45.84 139.90
C ASP A 651 16.20 -46.01 138.61
N LYS A 652 16.92 -46.04 137.48
CA LYS A 652 17.09 -47.17 136.50
C LYS A 652 15.87 -48.03 136.00
N ASN A 653 15.85 -48.19 134.66
CA ASN A 653 15.61 -49.42 133.83
C ASN A 653 14.28 -49.70 133.05
N ARG A 654 14.49 -50.18 131.79
CA ARG A 654 13.72 -51.13 130.94
C ARG A 654 12.46 -50.75 130.09
N LYS A 655 12.69 -50.62 128.76
CA LYS A 655 12.20 -51.46 127.62
C LYS A 655 10.69 -51.56 127.19
N VAL A 656 10.50 -51.58 125.85
CA VAL A 656 9.63 -52.48 124.99
C VAL A 656 8.29 -52.01 124.31
N ASN A 657 8.37 -51.70 123.00
CA ASN A 657 7.66 -52.34 121.83
C ASN A 657 6.23 -51.95 121.33
N ARG A 658 5.95 -52.34 120.06
CA ARG A 658 4.69 -52.44 119.25
C ARG A 658 4.25 -51.17 118.46
N GLN A 659 3.71 -51.24 117.22
CA GLN A 659 3.51 -52.32 116.20
C GLN A 659 3.58 -51.69 114.76
N THR A 660 3.09 -52.16 113.59
CA THR A 660 2.05 -53.13 113.13
C THR A 660 2.40 -53.76 111.75
N LEU A 661 1.44 -54.23 110.92
CA LEU A 661 1.55 -55.05 109.68
C LEU A 661 0.21 -54.98 108.86
N PRO A 662 -0.11 -55.77 107.77
CA PRO A 662 0.55 -56.90 107.07
C PRO A 662 0.87 -56.59 105.56
N VAL A 663 1.02 -57.44 104.52
CA VAL A 663 0.95 -58.91 104.14
C VAL A 663 1.80 -59.09 102.82
N SER A 664 2.02 -60.14 101.99
CA SER A 664 1.73 -61.61 101.76
C SER A 664 2.72 -62.13 100.66
N THR A 665 2.90 -63.40 100.20
CA THR A 665 2.89 -64.80 100.72
C THR A 665 3.49 -65.77 99.63
N GLU A 666 4.55 -66.55 99.96
CA GLU A 666 4.71 -68.02 99.72
C GLU A 666 4.82 -68.63 98.26
N THR A 667 5.38 -69.82 97.90
CA THR A 667 6.26 -70.88 98.53
C THR A 667 6.80 -71.99 97.56
N ILE A 668 8.05 -72.48 97.77
CA ILE A 668 8.53 -73.92 97.81
C ILE A 668 8.96 -74.76 96.53
N VAL A 669 9.81 -75.80 96.73
CA VAL A 669 10.50 -76.80 95.81
C VAL A 669 10.60 -78.22 96.51
N PRO A 670 11.45 -79.30 96.29
CA PRO A 670 12.69 -79.65 95.47
C PRO A 670 12.64 -81.13 94.83
N ILE A 671 13.59 -82.12 94.63
CA ILE A 671 15.08 -82.41 94.59
C ILE A 671 15.47 -83.83 93.99
N VAL A 672 16.72 -84.08 93.49
CA VAL A 672 17.53 -85.39 93.34
C VAL A 672 17.08 -86.54 92.35
N SER A 673 17.86 -87.64 92.05
CA SER A 673 19.14 -87.87 91.28
C SER A 673 19.44 -89.40 90.93
N VAL A 674 20.71 -89.80 90.59
CA VAL A 674 21.39 -91.16 90.42
C VAL A 674 21.16 -92.09 89.15
N PRO A 675 22.12 -92.99 88.73
CA PRO A 675 22.45 -93.28 87.28
C PRO A 675 22.80 -94.77 86.85
N VAL A 676 23.68 -94.95 85.84
CA VAL A 676 24.40 -96.19 85.32
C VAL A 676 23.70 -97.00 84.19
N ALA A 677 24.37 -97.82 83.35
CA ALA A 677 25.33 -97.54 82.25
C ALA A 677 25.59 -98.81 81.37
N ASP A 678 25.80 -98.61 80.07
CA ASP A 678 26.45 -99.46 79.04
C ASP A 678 26.57 -101.00 79.18
N LEU A 679 25.61 -101.75 78.60
CA LEU A 679 25.90 -103.00 77.85
C LEU A 679 24.70 -103.45 76.97
N SER A 680 24.81 -103.25 75.65
CA SER A 680 23.99 -103.81 74.54
C SER A 680 24.26 -103.09 73.20
N HIS A 681 24.97 -101.96 73.29
CA HIS A 681 26.02 -101.37 72.43
C HIS A 681 26.10 -101.60 70.90
N GLU A 682 25.51 -102.63 70.28
CA GLU A 682 25.68 -102.91 68.83
C GLU A 682 24.37 -103.03 68.02
N LEU A 683 23.28 -103.55 68.58
CA LEU A 683 21.95 -103.15 68.06
C LEU A 683 21.69 -101.67 68.36
N PHE A 684 22.37 -101.17 69.40
CA PHE A 684 22.62 -99.77 69.72
C PHE A 684 23.59 -99.06 68.75
N THR A 685 24.35 -99.69 67.84
CA THR A 685 25.01 -98.89 66.78
C THR A 685 24.02 -98.53 65.69
N HIS A 686 23.37 -99.49 65.02
CA HIS A 686 22.53 -99.17 63.87
C HIS A 686 21.16 -98.59 64.22
N LYS A 687 20.50 -99.05 65.29
CA LYS A 687 19.28 -98.39 65.77
C LYS A 687 19.61 -97.02 66.34
N SER A 688 20.67 -96.89 67.14
CA SER A 688 21.09 -95.55 67.59
C SER A 688 21.77 -94.72 66.52
N ARG A 689 22.09 -95.20 65.30
CA ARG A 689 22.55 -94.30 64.22
C ARG A 689 21.38 -93.66 63.47
N ILE A 690 20.26 -94.37 63.34
CA ILE A 690 19.00 -93.78 62.85
C ILE A 690 18.37 -92.94 63.95
N GLN A 691 18.32 -93.44 65.19
CA GLN A 691 17.91 -92.63 66.33
C GLN A 691 18.93 -91.55 66.69
N GLU A 692 20.21 -91.62 66.29
CA GLU A 692 21.13 -90.48 66.31
C GLU A 692 20.73 -89.52 65.20
N GLN A 693 20.48 -89.95 63.97
CA GLN A 693 20.04 -89.01 62.94
C GLN A 693 18.71 -88.33 63.32
N GLU A 694 17.80 -89.02 64.01
CA GLU A 694 16.60 -88.42 64.59
C GLU A 694 16.87 -87.62 65.89
N GLN A 695 17.80 -88.04 66.76
CA GLN A 695 18.22 -87.29 67.96
C GLN A 695 19.22 -86.17 67.65
N ILE A 696 19.78 -86.10 66.45
CA ILE A 696 20.59 -85.02 65.88
C ILE A 696 19.66 -84.13 65.05
N ILE A 697 18.58 -84.63 64.46
CA ILE A 697 17.51 -83.75 63.99
C ILE A 697 16.75 -83.16 65.18
N ILE A 698 16.56 -83.88 66.28
CA ILE A 698 15.97 -83.37 67.52
C ILE A 698 16.97 -82.56 68.33
N SER A 699 18.27 -82.92 68.41
CA SER A 699 19.28 -82.04 69.02
C SER A 699 19.50 -80.83 68.14
N LEU A 700 19.78 -80.92 66.84
CA LEU A 700 19.84 -79.74 65.97
C LEU A 700 18.52 -78.95 65.94
N ARG A 701 17.35 -79.51 66.30
CA ARG A 701 16.12 -78.72 66.57
C ARG A 701 16.04 -78.17 67.99
N ARG A 702 16.70 -78.77 68.99
CA ARG A 702 16.83 -78.34 70.40
C ARG A 702 18.07 -77.46 70.64
N ASP A 703 18.96 -77.41 69.67
CA ASP A 703 20.19 -76.65 69.51
C ASP A 703 19.97 -75.58 68.45
N LEU A 704 19.04 -75.73 67.49
CA LEU A 704 18.40 -74.59 66.82
C LEU A 704 17.41 -73.91 67.76
N ALA A 705 16.47 -74.61 68.41
CA ALA A 705 15.67 -73.99 69.47
C ALA A 705 16.55 -73.56 70.66
N GLY A 706 17.73 -74.17 70.85
CA GLY A 706 18.72 -73.80 71.86
C GLY A 706 19.59 -72.62 71.42
N MET A 707 19.88 -72.46 70.13
CA MET A 707 20.49 -71.26 69.55
C MET A 707 19.47 -70.15 69.32
N THR A 708 18.18 -70.44 69.15
CA THR A 708 17.10 -69.46 69.06
C THR A 708 16.67 -69.03 70.45
N ALA A 709 16.67 -69.93 71.44
CA ALA A 709 16.65 -69.57 72.85
C ALA A 709 17.90 -68.75 73.18
N ARG A 710 19.13 -69.23 72.93
CA ARG A 710 20.34 -68.42 73.18
C ARG A 710 20.44 -67.16 72.33
N LEU A 711 19.83 -67.05 71.15
CA LEU A 711 19.75 -65.80 70.38
C LEU A 711 18.62 -64.91 70.88
N SER A 712 17.57 -65.45 71.51
CA SER A 712 16.51 -64.69 72.19
C SER A 712 16.97 -64.19 73.56
N ASP A 713 17.70 -65.03 74.29
CA ASP A 713 18.39 -64.74 75.54
C ASP A 713 19.51 -63.75 75.25
N VAL A 714 20.36 -63.97 74.23
CA VAL A 714 21.28 -62.94 73.73
C VAL A 714 20.52 -61.75 73.13
N GLN A 715 19.27 -61.82 72.68
CA GLN A 715 18.48 -60.63 72.30
C GLN A 715 17.88 -59.89 73.53
N GLY A 716 17.94 -60.49 74.73
CA GLY A 716 17.71 -59.87 76.04
C GLY A 716 18.98 -59.45 76.80
N GLU A 717 20.09 -60.19 76.62
CA GLU A 717 21.42 -59.95 77.19
C GLU A 717 22.30 -59.09 76.28
N LEU A 718 21.95 -58.94 75.00
CA LEU A 718 22.44 -57.88 74.11
C LEU A 718 22.20 -56.60 74.87
N SER A 719 23.31 -56.05 75.38
CA SER A 719 23.24 -54.93 76.31
C SER A 719 22.34 -53.85 75.73
N GLU A 720 21.62 -53.13 76.57
CA GLU A 720 20.62 -52.15 76.14
C GLU A 720 21.19 -51.04 75.21
N LYS A 721 22.53 -50.97 75.08
CA LYS A 721 23.27 -50.21 74.07
C LYS A 721 23.27 -50.86 72.68
N GLN A 722 23.51 -52.17 72.59
CA GLN A 722 23.54 -52.93 71.33
C GLN A 722 22.14 -53.16 70.77
N LYS A 723 21.13 -53.45 71.60
CA LYS A 723 19.74 -53.49 71.15
C LYS A 723 19.30 -52.15 70.54
N ARG A 724 19.55 -51.04 71.25
CA ARG A 724 19.36 -49.68 70.70
C ARG A 724 20.22 -49.37 69.48
N ALA A 725 21.38 -50.02 69.29
CA ALA A 725 22.21 -49.85 68.11
C ALA A 725 21.60 -50.58 66.89
N LEU A 726 21.05 -51.78 67.08
CA LEU A 726 20.29 -52.51 66.05
C LEU A 726 19.00 -51.76 65.69
N GLU A 727 18.22 -51.32 66.68
CA GLU A 727 17.01 -50.49 66.47
C GLU A 727 17.34 -49.20 65.69
N LYS A 728 18.45 -48.53 66.02
CA LYS A 728 18.96 -47.39 65.24
C LYS A 728 19.38 -47.77 63.82
N SER A 729 20.06 -48.90 63.63
CA SER A 729 20.49 -49.35 62.30
C SER A 729 19.29 -49.70 61.41
N GLU A 730 18.29 -50.36 61.97
CA GLU A 730 17.05 -50.73 61.29
C GLU A 730 16.21 -49.49 60.98
N PHE A 731 16.18 -48.51 61.89
CA PHE A 731 15.60 -47.18 61.64
C PHE A 731 16.31 -46.46 60.49
N THR A 732 17.65 -46.41 60.48
CA THR A 732 18.40 -45.80 59.36
C THR A 732 18.20 -46.53 58.04
N ILE A 733 18.05 -47.86 58.04
CA ILE A 733 17.73 -48.63 56.82
C ILE A 733 16.29 -48.33 56.35
N ARG A 734 15.33 -48.18 57.27
CA ARG A 734 13.95 -47.75 56.92
C ARG A 734 13.90 -46.34 56.33
N ASP A 735 14.69 -45.41 56.85
CA ASP A 735 14.73 -44.05 56.30
C ASP A 735 15.52 -43.99 54.99
N GLN A 736 16.67 -44.67 54.86
CA GLN A 736 17.40 -44.80 53.60
C GLN A 736 16.57 -45.50 52.50
N THR A 737 15.71 -46.46 52.84
CA THR A 737 14.81 -47.10 51.86
C THR A 737 13.62 -46.21 51.48
N LYS A 738 13.13 -45.34 52.37
CA LYS A 738 12.21 -44.24 51.98
C LYS A 738 12.91 -43.25 51.05
N GLU A 739 14.12 -42.79 51.40
CA GLU A 739 14.89 -41.85 50.57
C GLU A 739 15.21 -42.43 49.18
N LEU A 740 15.53 -43.73 49.10
CA LEU A 740 15.69 -44.44 47.82
C LEU A 740 14.37 -44.54 47.03
N ASN A 741 13.23 -44.68 47.69
CA ASN A 741 11.93 -44.69 47.02
C ASN A 741 11.52 -43.29 46.54
N ASP A 742 11.71 -42.26 47.38
CA ASP A 742 11.46 -40.86 47.04
C ASP A 742 12.38 -40.38 45.91
N THR A 743 13.65 -40.79 45.89
CA THR A 743 14.57 -40.48 44.78
C THR A 743 14.21 -41.25 43.52
N ARG A 744 13.74 -42.51 43.59
CA ARG A 744 13.15 -43.22 42.45
C ARG A 744 11.91 -42.50 41.88
N VAL A 745 11.00 -42.03 42.74
CA VAL A 745 9.82 -41.26 42.30
C VAL A 745 10.20 -39.89 41.73
N LYS A 746 11.24 -39.24 42.27
CA LYS A 746 11.80 -38.00 41.68
C LYS A 746 12.45 -38.28 40.32
N LEU A 747 13.17 -39.40 40.17
CA LEU A 747 13.78 -39.83 38.90
C LEU A 747 12.74 -40.22 37.84
N SER A 748 11.65 -40.91 38.19
CA SER A 748 10.56 -41.19 37.24
C SER A 748 9.92 -39.89 36.76
N LYS A 749 9.61 -38.95 37.67
CA LYS A 749 9.07 -37.63 37.31
C LYS A 749 10.03 -36.81 36.45
N LEU A 750 11.35 -36.97 36.63
CA LEU A 750 12.35 -36.36 35.76
C LEU A 750 12.39 -37.05 34.38
N SER A 751 12.26 -38.37 34.29
CA SER A 751 12.08 -39.09 33.02
C SER A 751 10.84 -38.57 32.30
N ASP A 752 9.67 -38.57 32.95
CA ASP A 752 8.41 -38.08 32.38
C ASP A 752 8.52 -36.64 31.82
N ILE A 753 9.40 -35.82 32.41
CA ILE A 753 9.69 -34.45 31.95
C ILE A 753 10.68 -34.46 30.78
N VAL A 754 11.74 -35.26 30.83
CA VAL A 754 12.71 -35.43 29.73
C VAL A 754 12.05 -36.03 28.48
N ASP A 755 11.15 -37.00 28.64
CA ASP A 755 10.42 -37.63 27.55
C ASP A 755 9.46 -36.64 26.89
N LYS A 756 8.73 -35.84 27.69
CA LYS A 756 7.90 -34.72 27.19
C LYS A 756 8.72 -33.62 26.52
N GLN A 757 9.89 -33.28 27.06
CA GLN A 757 10.80 -32.30 26.45
C GLN A 757 11.40 -32.82 25.15
N SER A 758 11.71 -34.11 25.05
CA SER A 758 12.22 -34.76 23.85
C SER A 758 11.16 -34.75 22.74
N ALA A 759 9.92 -35.14 23.05
CA ALA A 759 8.79 -35.04 22.12
C ALA A 759 8.52 -33.58 21.67
N GLN A 760 8.65 -32.60 22.57
CA GLN A 760 8.56 -31.17 22.21
C GLN A 760 9.72 -30.71 21.31
N ILE A 761 10.94 -31.22 21.54
CA ILE A 761 12.10 -30.92 20.69
C ILE A 761 11.90 -31.54 19.30
N GLU A 762 11.41 -32.78 19.20
CA GLU A 762 11.08 -33.43 17.92
C GLU A 762 9.99 -32.66 17.15
N SER A 763 8.90 -32.24 17.81
CA SER A 763 7.86 -31.43 17.16
C SER A 763 8.39 -30.08 16.69
N LEU A 764 9.23 -29.41 17.50
CA LEU A 764 9.85 -28.14 17.13
C LEU A 764 10.90 -28.29 16.01
N GLN A 765 11.63 -29.40 15.95
CA GLN A 765 12.52 -29.71 14.82
C GLN A 765 11.74 -29.98 13.53
N LEU A 766 10.60 -30.66 13.63
CA LEU A 766 9.72 -30.96 12.51
C LEU A 766 8.99 -29.69 11.99
N ASP A 767 8.58 -28.78 12.86
CA ASP A 767 8.03 -27.49 12.45
C ASP A 767 9.11 -26.52 11.95
N LEU A 768 10.33 -26.58 12.50
CA LEU A 768 11.48 -25.87 11.95
C LEU A 768 11.85 -26.38 10.55
N SER A 769 11.72 -27.69 10.27
CA SER A 769 11.97 -28.24 8.93
C SER A 769 10.90 -27.81 7.93
N LYS A 770 9.61 -27.86 8.30
CA LYS A 770 8.51 -27.26 7.51
C LYS A 770 8.77 -25.78 7.22
N SER A 771 9.10 -24.99 8.25
CA SER A 771 9.36 -23.56 8.10
C SER A 771 10.58 -23.25 7.22
N LYS A 772 11.61 -24.09 7.22
CA LYS A 772 12.75 -23.98 6.31
C LYS A 772 12.38 -24.31 4.86
N ILE A 773 11.57 -25.37 4.64
CA ILE A 773 11.06 -25.71 3.31
C ILE A 773 10.20 -24.54 2.76
N LEU A 774 9.32 -23.99 3.59
CA LEU A 774 8.47 -22.85 3.22
C LEU A 774 9.30 -21.60 2.92
N ALA A 775 10.32 -21.30 3.74
CA ALA A 775 11.25 -20.18 3.49
C ALA A 775 12.01 -20.35 2.17
N ASN A 776 12.50 -21.56 1.86
CA ASN A 776 13.18 -21.86 0.60
C ASN A 776 12.23 -21.71 -0.61
N GLN A 777 10.95 -22.09 -0.48
CA GLN A 777 9.95 -21.87 -1.52
C GLN A 777 9.67 -20.38 -1.75
N TYR A 778 9.56 -19.58 -0.69
CA TYR A 778 9.42 -18.12 -0.82
C TYR A 778 10.69 -17.47 -1.39
N GLN A 779 11.89 -17.93 -1.03
CA GLN A 779 13.14 -17.42 -1.60
C GLN A 779 13.19 -17.69 -3.11
N LEU A 780 12.92 -18.93 -3.55
CA LEU A 780 12.86 -19.28 -4.97
C LEU A 780 11.84 -18.44 -5.74
N LEU A 781 10.69 -18.11 -5.11
CA LEU A 781 9.69 -17.22 -5.70
C LEU A 781 10.17 -15.76 -5.80
N VAL A 782 10.93 -15.28 -4.81
CA VAL A 782 11.57 -13.95 -4.84
C VAL A 782 12.65 -13.90 -5.94
N ASP A 783 13.50 -14.93 -6.04
CA ASP A 783 14.56 -15.02 -7.04
C ASP A 783 13.97 -15.04 -8.47
N GLN A 784 12.87 -15.78 -8.68
CA GLN A 784 12.11 -15.76 -9.94
C GLN A 784 11.55 -14.37 -10.25
N ARG A 785 10.94 -13.70 -9.26
CA ARG A 785 10.37 -12.35 -9.44
C ARG A 785 11.44 -11.30 -9.68
N GLN A 786 12.63 -11.43 -9.07
CA GLN A 786 13.77 -10.57 -9.37
C GLN A 786 14.26 -10.79 -10.81
N ALA A 787 14.38 -12.03 -11.27
CA ALA A 787 14.75 -12.32 -12.66
C ALA A 787 13.74 -11.75 -13.69
N ASP A 788 12.45 -11.74 -13.38
CA ASP A 788 11.42 -11.12 -14.22
C ASP A 788 11.46 -9.58 -14.16
N ILE A 789 11.71 -8.98 -12.98
CA ILE A 789 11.95 -7.53 -12.84
C ILE A 789 13.17 -7.13 -13.68
N ASP A 790 14.29 -7.83 -13.55
CA ASP A 790 15.51 -7.56 -14.32
C ASP A 790 15.28 -7.67 -15.85
N ARG A 791 14.39 -8.56 -16.31
CA ARG A 791 14.00 -8.67 -17.73
C ARG A 791 13.16 -7.46 -18.18
N LEU A 792 12.19 -7.05 -17.37
CA LEU A 792 11.34 -5.90 -17.65
C LEU A 792 12.15 -4.59 -17.65
N THR A 793 13.08 -4.42 -16.71
CA THR A 793 14.01 -3.28 -16.66
C THR A 793 14.84 -3.19 -17.94
N ARG A 794 15.51 -4.29 -18.35
CA ARG A 794 16.27 -4.30 -19.62
C ARG A 794 15.41 -3.95 -20.85
N SER A 795 14.18 -4.44 -20.92
CA SER A 795 13.27 -4.12 -22.02
C SER A 795 12.76 -2.67 -21.99
N LEU A 796 12.68 -2.06 -20.79
CA LEU A 796 12.39 -0.64 -20.63
C LEU A 796 13.60 0.20 -21.06
N ASP A 797 14.81 -0.17 -20.65
CA ASP A 797 16.07 0.49 -21.05
C ASP A 797 16.27 0.44 -22.57
N GLU A 798 16.06 -0.72 -23.21
CA GLU A 798 16.07 -0.88 -24.68
C GLU A 798 15.07 0.04 -25.38
N LYS A 799 13.86 0.20 -24.83
CA LYS A 799 12.83 1.11 -25.36
C LYS A 799 13.20 2.58 -25.16
N ASN A 800 13.80 2.94 -24.03
CA ASN A 800 14.31 4.29 -23.78
C ASN A 800 15.44 4.62 -24.77
N LEU A 801 16.38 3.69 -24.99
CA LEU A 801 17.45 3.80 -26.00
C LEU A 801 16.94 3.82 -27.46
N LEU A 802 15.72 3.37 -27.72
CA LEU A 802 15.06 3.54 -29.02
C LEU A 802 14.35 4.90 -29.11
N ALA A 803 13.65 5.32 -28.05
CA ALA A 803 13.01 6.63 -27.98
C ALA A 803 14.02 7.78 -28.09
N GLU A 804 15.14 7.70 -27.37
CA GLU A 804 16.23 8.71 -27.44
C GLU A 804 16.82 8.81 -28.85
N ARG A 805 17.01 7.67 -29.55
CA ARG A 805 17.46 7.68 -30.96
C ARG A 805 16.44 8.30 -31.91
N VAL A 806 15.14 8.06 -31.70
CA VAL A 806 14.06 8.71 -32.47
C VAL A 806 13.99 10.20 -32.17
N GLU A 807 14.22 10.62 -30.92
CA GLU A 807 14.28 12.03 -30.58
C GLU A 807 15.50 12.71 -31.22
N GLN A 808 16.67 12.06 -31.21
CA GLN A 808 17.87 12.54 -31.91
C GLN A 808 17.66 12.64 -33.43
N THR A 809 16.95 11.71 -34.09
CA THR A 809 16.60 11.87 -35.51
C THR A 809 15.63 13.04 -35.72
N ASN A 810 14.60 13.18 -34.88
CA ASN A 810 13.63 14.27 -34.99
C ASN A 810 14.27 15.65 -34.73
N GLN A 811 15.24 15.74 -33.81
CA GLN A 811 16.02 16.95 -33.55
C GLN A 811 16.92 17.30 -34.75
N ASN A 812 17.54 16.29 -35.40
CA ASN A 812 18.34 16.49 -36.62
C ASN A 812 17.47 16.93 -37.81
N GLU A 813 16.30 16.31 -38.02
CA GLU A 813 15.32 16.75 -39.03
C GLU A 813 14.77 18.15 -38.73
N GLY A 814 14.52 18.46 -37.46
CA GLY A 814 14.20 19.80 -36.97
C GLY A 814 15.30 20.83 -37.28
N ARG A 815 16.57 20.43 -37.19
CA ARG A 815 17.71 21.29 -37.55
C ARG A 815 17.81 21.49 -39.06
N ILE A 816 17.71 20.42 -39.85
CA ILE A 816 17.74 20.47 -41.33
C ILE A 816 16.58 21.33 -41.86
N THR A 817 15.37 21.19 -41.30
CA THR A 817 14.23 22.03 -41.70
C THR A 817 14.43 23.50 -41.32
N HIS A 818 15.02 23.81 -40.16
CA HIS A 818 15.38 25.20 -39.83
C HIS A 818 16.48 25.75 -40.75
N GLU A 819 17.51 24.97 -41.08
CA GLU A 819 18.56 25.35 -42.03
C GLU A 819 17.97 25.62 -43.43
N LEU A 820 17.08 24.75 -43.93
CA LEU A 820 16.38 24.93 -45.21
C LEU A 820 15.42 26.13 -45.20
N VAL A 821 14.73 26.41 -44.10
CA VAL A 821 13.86 27.59 -43.96
C VAL A 821 14.70 28.88 -43.89
N ALA A 822 15.85 28.87 -43.21
CA ALA A 822 16.77 30.00 -43.16
C ALA A 822 17.37 30.30 -44.54
N ILE A 823 17.82 29.28 -45.27
CA ILE A 823 18.27 29.41 -46.67
C ILE A 823 17.11 29.89 -47.56
N GLY A 824 15.91 29.35 -47.39
CA GLY A 824 14.71 29.78 -48.12
C GLY A 824 14.31 31.25 -47.85
N ALA A 825 14.59 31.77 -46.66
CA ALA A 825 14.42 33.17 -46.30
C ALA A 825 15.53 34.05 -46.90
N GLN A 826 16.80 33.63 -46.80
CA GLN A 826 17.94 34.32 -47.43
C GLN A 826 17.77 34.42 -48.95
N CYS A 827 17.45 33.31 -49.63
CA CYS A 827 17.18 33.29 -51.08
C CYS A 827 15.90 34.04 -51.50
N LYS A 828 15.09 34.56 -50.57
CA LYS A 828 14.05 35.57 -50.85
C LYS A 828 14.60 36.98 -50.62
N GLY A 829 15.24 37.22 -49.47
CA GLY A 829 15.90 38.49 -49.15
C GLY A 829 16.88 38.92 -50.24
N GLU A 830 17.87 38.09 -50.56
CA GLU A 830 18.86 38.35 -51.61
C GLU A 830 18.25 38.61 -52.98
N ARG A 831 17.14 37.96 -53.37
CA ARG A 831 16.47 38.25 -54.64
C ARG A 831 15.74 39.60 -54.62
N HIS A 832 15.16 39.98 -53.49
CA HIS A 832 14.63 41.33 -53.31
C HIS A 832 15.75 42.37 -53.26
N ASP A 833 16.86 42.13 -52.55
CA ASP A 833 18.00 43.04 -52.46
C ASP A 833 18.80 43.16 -53.77
N GLN A 834 18.92 42.09 -54.56
CA GLN A 834 19.44 42.16 -55.94
C GLN A 834 18.50 42.93 -56.86
N THR A 835 17.18 42.83 -56.66
CA THR A 835 16.19 43.59 -57.44
C THR A 835 16.21 45.07 -57.07
N ILE A 836 16.26 45.38 -55.77
CA ILE A 836 16.42 46.74 -55.21
C ILE A 836 17.80 47.29 -55.60
N GLY A 837 18.84 46.46 -55.66
CA GLY A 837 20.17 46.77 -56.15
C GLY A 837 20.12 47.22 -57.62
N ARG A 838 19.62 46.36 -58.51
CA ARG A 838 19.43 46.70 -59.94
C ARG A 838 18.52 47.91 -60.16
N GLN A 839 17.49 48.09 -59.33
CA GLN A 839 16.64 49.29 -59.37
C GLN A 839 17.37 50.54 -58.90
N ARG A 840 18.20 50.47 -57.85
CA ARG A 840 19.06 51.57 -57.39
C ARG A 840 20.17 51.87 -58.40
N GLU A 841 20.75 50.87 -59.03
CA GLU A 841 21.72 51.00 -60.12
C GLU A 841 21.09 51.66 -61.34
N ALA A 842 19.94 51.19 -61.82
CA ALA A 842 19.21 51.82 -62.91
C ALA A 842 18.74 53.24 -62.56
N LEU A 843 18.31 53.51 -61.33
CA LEU A 843 18.00 54.87 -60.85
C LEU A 843 19.26 55.74 -60.75
N ASN A 844 20.41 55.19 -60.37
CA ASN A 844 21.67 55.91 -60.34
C ASN A 844 22.22 56.15 -61.75
N GLU A 845 22.01 55.22 -62.69
CA GLU A 845 22.34 55.40 -64.11
C GLU A 845 21.40 56.43 -64.75
N LEU A 846 20.10 56.41 -64.47
CA LEU A 846 19.17 57.45 -64.90
C LEU A 846 19.53 58.81 -64.30
N ARG A 847 19.86 58.89 -63.00
CA ARG A 847 20.35 60.12 -62.36
C ARG A 847 21.70 60.57 -62.94
N ALA A 848 22.59 59.66 -63.30
CA ALA A 848 23.85 59.96 -63.95
C ALA A 848 23.63 60.46 -65.38
N ARG A 849 22.78 59.81 -66.18
CA ARG A 849 22.36 60.28 -67.52
C ARG A 849 21.69 61.64 -67.45
N ILE A 850 20.77 61.87 -66.51
CA ILE A 850 20.15 63.18 -66.27
C ILE A 850 21.23 64.22 -65.93
N LYS A 851 22.12 63.92 -64.99
CA LYS A 851 23.22 64.82 -64.61
C LYS A 851 24.19 65.09 -65.77
N SER A 852 24.45 64.11 -66.63
CA SER A 852 25.26 64.26 -67.85
C SER A 852 24.53 65.04 -68.95
N LEU A 853 23.20 64.94 -69.04
CA LEU A 853 22.35 65.75 -69.94
C LEU A 853 22.25 67.20 -69.45
N GLU A 854 22.13 67.42 -68.15
CA GLU A 854 22.24 68.73 -67.51
C GLU A 854 23.63 69.36 -67.72
N GLN A 855 24.70 68.55 -67.64
CA GLN A 855 26.07 68.96 -67.90
C GLN A 855 26.43 69.12 -69.40
N SER A 856 25.59 68.61 -70.32
CA SER A 856 25.76 68.79 -71.78
C SER A 856 24.80 69.82 -72.38
N ARG A 857 24.11 70.61 -71.53
CA ARG A 857 23.47 71.86 -71.94
C ARG A 857 24.56 72.85 -72.40
N PRO A 858 24.51 73.41 -73.62
CA PRO A 858 25.71 73.90 -74.29
C PRO A 858 26.24 75.23 -73.74
N THR A 859 27.44 75.18 -73.16
CA THR A 859 28.39 76.31 -73.06
C THR A 859 29.78 75.81 -73.44
N ASN A 860 30.54 76.59 -74.23
CA ASN A 860 31.74 76.09 -74.91
C ASN A 860 32.83 75.59 -73.94
N PRO A 861 33.49 74.45 -74.22
CA PRO A 861 34.49 73.87 -73.33
C PRO A 861 35.83 74.64 -73.41
N SER A 862 36.32 75.12 -72.27
CA SER A 862 37.71 75.59 -72.16
C SER A 862 38.67 74.39 -72.08
N TYR A 863 39.69 74.43 -72.95
CA TYR A 863 40.82 73.50 -73.06
C TYR A 863 41.49 73.18 -71.70
N GLU A 864 41.50 74.14 -70.79
CA GLU A 864 42.07 74.06 -69.44
C GLU A 864 41.46 72.94 -68.57
N LYS A 865 40.14 72.67 -68.71
CA LYS A 865 39.47 71.62 -67.92
C LYS A 865 39.88 70.20 -68.32
N VAL A 866 40.25 69.98 -69.59
CA VAL A 866 40.72 68.67 -70.08
C VAL A 866 42.06 68.32 -69.43
N LEU A 867 42.97 69.30 -69.35
CA LEU A 867 44.26 69.14 -68.65
C LEU A 867 44.06 68.85 -67.15
N GLN A 868 43.13 69.54 -66.49
CA GLN A 868 42.83 69.30 -65.07
C GLN A 868 42.27 67.88 -64.82
N GLN A 869 41.45 67.36 -65.74
CA GLN A 869 40.92 65.99 -65.66
C GLN A 869 42.01 64.92 -65.85
N VAL A 870 42.98 65.13 -66.74
CA VAL A 870 44.14 64.23 -66.89
C VAL A 870 45.04 64.22 -65.65
N VAL A 871 45.17 65.35 -64.94
CA VAL A 871 45.91 65.43 -63.68
C VAL A 871 45.19 64.67 -62.54
N LEU A 872 43.86 64.73 -62.48
CA LEU A 872 43.07 63.95 -61.51
C LEU A 872 43.16 62.44 -61.76
N LEU A 873 43.01 61.99 -63.01
CA LEU A 873 43.14 60.57 -63.37
C LEU A 873 44.55 60.02 -63.07
N LYS A 874 45.60 60.84 -63.22
CA LYS A 874 46.97 60.48 -62.80
C LYS A 874 47.14 60.40 -61.27
N ARG A 875 46.31 61.09 -60.49
CA ARG A 875 46.28 61.00 -59.02
C ARG A 875 45.55 59.73 -58.56
N GLU A 876 44.42 59.39 -59.17
CA GLU A 876 43.67 58.16 -58.88
C GLU A 876 44.49 56.90 -59.24
N LEU A 877 45.21 56.91 -60.37
CA LEU A 877 46.15 55.83 -60.74
C LEU A 877 47.40 55.72 -59.84
N ALA A 878 47.70 56.74 -59.04
CA ALA A 878 48.71 56.65 -57.98
C ALA A 878 48.11 56.07 -56.69
N GLU A 879 46.89 56.48 -56.32
CA GLU A 879 46.19 55.96 -55.14
C GLU A 879 45.81 54.48 -55.29
N LEU A 880 45.42 54.03 -56.48
CA LEU A 880 45.14 52.62 -56.77
C LEU A 880 46.38 51.72 -56.66
N ARG A 881 47.61 52.25 -56.85
CA ARG A 881 48.85 51.52 -56.56
C ARG A 881 49.19 51.50 -55.07
N ALA A 882 48.79 52.53 -54.31
CA ALA A 882 49.06 52.64 -52.88
C ALA A 882 48.19 51.72 -52.00
N ARG A 883 47.10 51.15 -52.54
CA ARG A 883 46.17 50.28 -51.80
C ARG A 883 46.37 48.77 -52.03
N GLN A 884 47.42 48.35 -52.75
CA GLN A 884 47.76 46.93 -52.94
C GLN A 884 48.63 46.31 -51.83
N SER A 885 48.78 46.98 -50.68
CA SER A 885 49.56 46.48 -49.55
C SER A 885 49.02 46.91 -48.18
N LEU A 886 48.08 46.13 -47.62
CA LEU A 886 48.03 45.59 -46.24
C LEU A 886 46.62 44.97 -45.96
N PRO A 887 46.48 43.98 -45.06
CA PRO A 887 45.24 43.20 -44.91
C PRO A 887 44.14 43.89 -44.09
N ALA A 888 42.93 43.35 -44.17
CA ALA A 888 41.76 43.81 -43.42
C ALA A 888 41.49 42.98 -42.16
N ASP A 889 41.02 43.69 -41.13
CA ASP A 889 40.52 43.28 -39.82
C ASP A 889 39.46 44.37 -39.49
N ILE A 890 38.30 44.20 -38.85
CA ILE A 890 37.65 43.20 -37.98
C ILE A 890 36.09 43.38 -38.20
N PRO A 891 35.12 42.81 -37.44
CA PRO A 891 35.10 41.63 -36.56
C PRO A 891 33.93 40.64 -36.86
N TYR A 892 33.89 39.52 -36.13
CA TYR A 892 32.63 38.80 -35.83
C TYR A 892 32.52 38.50 -34.33
N LEU A 893 31.32 38.18 -33.86
CA LEU A 893 30.95 38.11 -32.43
C LEU A 893 30.48 36.69 -32.01
N ILE A 894 30.22 36.49 -30.71
CA ILE A 894 29.49 35.35 -30.09
C ILE A 894 30.32 34.10 -29.66
N THR A 895 30.78 34.16 -28.40
CA THR A 895 30.80 33.13 -27.32
C THR A 895 30.89 31.61 -27.62
N THR A 896 31.98 30.99 -27.12
CA THR A 896 32.11 29.92 -26.08
C THR A 896 30.86 29.14 -25.58
N PRO A 897 31.00 27.92 -24.96
CA PRO A 897 32.22 27.16 -24.58
C PRO A 897 32.24 25.65 -24.97
N GLY A 898 33.36 24.95 -24.70
CA GLY A 898 33.46 23.47 -24.85
C GLY A 898 34.78 22.88 -24.34
N SER A 899 34.85 22.56 -23.04
CA SER A 899 36.08 22.18 -22.30
C SER A 899 36.78 20.89 -22.75
N ASN A 900 38.11 20.84 -22.62
CA ASN A 900 38.83 19.58 -22.43
C ASN A 900 40.20 19.74 -21.71
N SER A 901 40.49 18.86 -20.74
CA SER A 901 41.78 18.51 -20.10
C SER A 901 42.81 19.60 -19.71
N PHE A 902 43.20 19.67 -18.42
CA PHE A 902 44.64 19.64 -18.04
C PHE A 902 44.95 19.20 -16.58
N HIS A 903 45.51 17.99 -16.46
CA HIS A 903 46.65 17.61 -15.60
C HIS A 903 46.58 17.62 -14.05
N GLN A 904 47.60 17.02 -13.45
CA GLN A 904 47.68 16.54 -12.06
C GLN A 904 49.10 16.81 -11.53
N GLN A 905 49.27 17.16 -10.24
CA GLN A 905 50.59 17.42 -9.63
C GLN A 905 50.76 16.72 -8.27
N SER A 906 51.78 15.86 -8.18
CA SER A 906 53.00 16.03 -7.36
C SER A 906 52.92 16.58 -5.92
N THR A 907 53.70 16.14 -4.91
CA THR A 907 54.75 15.10 -4.77
C THR A 907 55.17 14.97 -3.26
N THR A 908 56.25 14.22 -2.98
CA THR A 908 57.30 14.47 -1.94
C THR A 908 57.13 13.97 -0.49
N SER A 909 57.84 12.88 -0.19
CA SER A 909 59.13 12.90 0.57
C SER A 909 59.25 12.16 1.93
N PHE A 910 60.47 11.66 2.13
CA PHE A 910 60.96 10.75 3.17
C PHE A 910 62.33 11.27 3.64
N ARG A 911 62.63 11.37 4.94
CA ARG A 911 64.03 11.31 5.48
C ARG A 911 64.18 11.43 7.01
N GLN A 912 65.19 10.71 7.52
CA GLN A 912 66.08 11.04 8.67
C GLN A 912 65.48 11.04 10.09
N SER A 913 66.20 10.71 11.19
CA SER A 913 67.48 10.00 11.49
C SER A 913 67.75 10.11 13.03
N PRO A 914 68.84 9.57 13.63
CA PRO A 914 69.76 8.48 13.25
C PRO A 914 69.89 7.39 14.36
N ALA A 915 70.79 6.42 14.17
CA ALA A 915 71.19 5.46 15.22
C ALA A 915 72.40 5.94 16.04
N VAL A 916 72.49 5.53 17.32
CA VAL A 916 73.72 5.55 18.14
C VAL A 916 73.76 4.28 19.00
N ALA A 917 74.52 3.26 18.58
CA ALA A 917 74.90 2.11 19.42
C ALA A 917 76.08 1.33 18.81
N ASN A 918 77.32 1.78 19.06
CA ASN A 918 78.46 0.85 19.05
C ASN A 918 78.57 0.24 20.45
N ALA A 919 77.91 -0.89 20.67
CA ALA A 919 77.97 -1.65 21.91
C ALA A 919 77.75 -3.14 21.62
N SER A 920 78.84 -3.84 21.30
CA SER A 920 78.94 -5.28 21.51
C SER A 920 78.86 -5.60 23.00
N ASP A 921 78.46 -6.83 23.34
CA ASP A 921 78.30 -7.34 24.71
C ASP A 921 77.19 -6.65 25.54
N VAL A 922 75.94 -6.92 25.14
CA VAL A 922 74.75 -6.82 26.01
C VAL A 922 74.26 -8.25 26.29
N THR A 923 74.08 -8.61 27.55
CA THR A 923 73.64 -9.96 27.95
C THR A 923 72.19 -10.24 27.49
N PRO A 924 71.79 -11.50 27.27
CA PRO A 924 70.42 -11.83 26.84
C PRO A 924 69.35 -11.37 27.85
N GLU A 925 69.70 -11.28 29.13
CA GLU A 925 68.84 -10.74 30.19
C GLU A 925 68.64 -9.22 30.03
N ALA A 926 69.68 -8.48 29.64
CA ALA A 926 69.58 -7.05 29.32
C ALA A 926 68.89 -6.80 27.97
N GLN A 927 69.03 -7.68 26.96
CA GLN A 927 68.22 -7.63 25.74
C GLN A 927 66.73 -7.83 26.08
N LYS A 928 66.37 -8.81 26.90
CA LYS A 928 64.98 -9.02 27.35
C LYS A 928 64.43 -7.80 28.12
N ILE A 929 65.24 -7.13 28.94
CA ILE A 929 64.85 -5.88 29.63
C ILE A 929 64.67 -4.72 28.62
N ILE A 930 65.44 -4.69 27.53
CA ILE A 930 65.23 -3.72 26.44
C ILE A 930 63.92 -4.03 25.71
N GLU A 931 63.68 -5.29 25.33
CA GLU A 931 62.45 -5.74 24.64
C GLU A 931 61.19 -5.52 25.47
N GLU A 932 61.21 -5.80 26.78
CA GLU A 932 60.10 -5.49 27.70
C GLU A 932 59.87 -3.98 27.84
N ARG A 933 60.94 -3.17 27.80
CA ARG A 933 60.84 -1.71 27.83
C ARG A 933 60.37 -1.11 26.50
N THR A 934 60.75 -1.66 25.35
CA THR A 934 60.23 -1.22 24.05
C THR A 934 58.77 -1.64 23.89
N ALA A 935 58.39 -2.86 24.29
CA ALA A 935 56.99 -3.28 24.33
C ALA A 935 56.13 -2.41 25.27
N HIS A 936 56.66 -2.02 26.44
CA HIS A 936 55.99 -1.05 27.31
C HIS A 936 55.92 0.36 26.72
N ALA A 937 56.95 0.82 26.00
CA ALA A 937 56.92 2.11 25.31
C ALA A 937 55.91 2.10 24.14
N GLU A 938 55.88 1.04 23.33
CA GLU A 938 54.96 0.85 22.22
C GLU A 938 53.51 0.76 22.69
N THR A 939 53.22 -0.01 23.74
CA THR A 939 51.88 -0.06 24.34
C THR A 939 51.46 1.26 24.97
N MET A 940 52.38 2.00 25.59
CA MET A 940 52.10 3.35 26.11
C MET A 940 51.81 4.35 24.97
N ASN A 941 52.60 4.33 23.89
CA ASN A 941 52.42 5.17 22.71
C ASN A 941 51.10 4.85 21.98
N ALA A 942 50.72 3.57 21.91
CA ALA A 942 49.44 3.14 21.35
C ALA A 942 48.25 3.61 22.19
N LEU A 943 48.34 3.54 23.53
CA LEU A 943 47.32 4.07 24.43
C LEU A 943 47.20 5.60 24.34
N GLN A 944 48.32 6.33 24.26
CA GLN A 944 48.33 7.78 24.03
C GLN A 944 47.69 8.14 22.69
N SER A 945 48.02 7.41 21.62
CA SER A 945 47.42 7.60 20.29
C SER A 945 45.90 7.34 20.31
N CYS A 946 45.44 6.33 21.05
CA CYS A 946 44.00 6.09 21.24
C CYS A 946 43.31 7.21 22.03
N ASP A 947 43.96 7.73 23.09
CA ASP A 947 43.46 8.88 23.86
C ASP A 947 43.38 10.15 23.00
N GLU A 948 44.39 10.43 22.19
CA GLU A 948 44.42 11.58 21.27
C GLU A 948 43.34 11.48 20.20
N LEU A 949 43.15 10.30 19.59
CA LEU A 949 42.09 10.04 18.63
C LEU A 949 40.71 10.19 19.27
N HIS A 950 40.47 9.60 20.45
CA HIS A 950 39.21 9.73 21.17
C HIS A 950 38.91 11.19 21.56
N ASN A 951 39.90 11.91 22.09
CA ASN A 951 39.76 13.32 22.47
C ASN A 951 39.51 14.21 21.23
N THR A 952 40.10 13.89 20.08
CA THR A 952 39.92 14.64 18.82
C THR A 952 38.56 14.35 18.19
N PHE A 953 38.12 13.09 18.17
CA PHE A 953 36.80 12.68 17.72
C PHE A 953 35.69 13.31 18.58
N THR A 954 35.82 13.24 19.91
CA THR A 954 34.84 13.83 20.85
C THR A 954 34.72 15.34 20.67
N ARG A 955 35.84 16.07 20.57
CA ARG A 955 35.84 17.51 20.25
C ARG A 955 35.17 17.82 18.90
N LYS A 956 35.42 16.99 17.88
CA LYS A 956 34.79 17.20 16.56
C LYS A 956 33.29 16.90 16.58
N LEU A 957 32.83 15.93 17.37
CA LEU A 957 31.39 15.68 17.58
C LEU A 957 30.72 16.82 18.36
N VAL A 958 31.33 17.32 19.44
CA VAL A 958 30.82 18.49 20.19
C VAL A 958 30.64 19.70 19.25
N GLN A 959 31.67 20.00 18.45
CA GLN A 959 31.61 21.08 17.45
C GLN A 959 30.56 20.86 16.35
N LEU A 960 30.32 19.62 15.91
CA LEU A 960 29.31 19.30 14.87
C LEU A 960 27.88 19.24 15.42
N LEU A 961 27.72 18.99 16.72
CA LEU A 961 26.41 18.86 17.38
C LEU A 961 26.01 20.12 18.16
N ASP A 962 26.84 21.16 18.14
CA ASP A 962 26.58 22.49 18.72
C ASP A 962 26.15 22.39 20.19
N ILE A 963 27.03 21.81 21.02
CA ILE A 963 26.88 21.65 22.47
C ILE A 963 27.86 22.60 23.15
N ASP A 964 27.42 23.36 24.14
CA ASP A 964 28.19 24.44 24.78
C ASP A 964 29.52 23.92 25.37
N ASP A 965 30.65 24.34 24.78
CA ASP A 965 32.01 23.82 25.04
C ASP A 965 32.48 24.00 26.50
N ASP A 966 32.01 25.07 27.19
CA ASP A 966 32.55 25.58 28.46
C ASP A 966 32.51 24.61 29.65
N THR A 967 31.82 23.47 29.54
CA THR A 967 31.76 22.44 30.61
C THR A 967 32.36 21.08 30.23
N LEU A 968 32.76 20.89 28.96
CA LEU A 968 33.14 19.57 28.42
C LEU A 968 34.62 19.49 28.00
N LEU A 969 35.34 20.62 27.96
CA LEU A 969 36.64 20.73 27.30
C LEU A 969 37.86 20.68 28.23
N ASN A 970 38.03 19.62 29.04
CA ASN A 970 39.32 19.39 29.70
C ASN A 970 39.61 17.90 29.98
N VAL A 971 39.99 17.16 28.93
CA VAL A 971 40.18 15.70 28.97
C VAL A 971 41.66 15.34 28.79
N SER A 972 42.42 15.29 29.89
CA SER A 972 43.83 14.88 29.88
C SER A 972 44.02 13.41 29.46
N PRO A 973 45.20 13.01 28.93
CA PRO A 973 45.50 11.60 28.63
C PRO A 973 45.50 10.74 29.90
N LEU A 974 44.81 9.60 29.88
CA LEU A 974 44.66 8.70 31.03
C LEU A 974 45.98 8.00 31.40
N ALA A 975 46.89 7.91 30.43
CA ALA A 975 48.22 7.30 30.54
C ALA A 975 49.10 7.88 31.65
N THR A 976 49.01 9.18 31.94
CA THR A 976 49.87 9.89 32.91
C THR A 976 49.18 10.23 34.23
N MET A 977 47.90 9.90 34.39
CA MET A 977 47.10 10.23 35.57
C MET A 977 47.14 9.14 36.65
N SER A 978 46.92 9.52 37.92
CA SER A 978 46.82 8.55 39.02
C SER A 978 45.57 7.65 38.87
N PRO A 979 45.52 6.47 39.51
CA PRO A 979 44.35 5.58 39.41
C PRO A 979 43.02 6.24 39.82
N THR A 980 43.07 7.15 40.81
CA THR A 980 41.90 7.89 41.29
C THR A 980 41.42 8.90 40.24
N ASP A 981 42.34 9.72 39.71
CA ASP A 981 41.99 10.76 38.74
C ASP A 981 41.55 10.14 37.41
N ARG A 982 42.14 8.98 37.05
CA ARG A 982 41.75 8.18 35.88
C ARG A 982 40.29 7.70 35.97
N TYR A 983 39.82 7.33 37.17
CA TYR A 983 38.41 6.99 37.39
C TYR A 983 37.50 8.20 37.17
N VAL A 984 37.89 9.38 37.69
CA VAL A 984 37.14 10.64 37.49
C VAL A 984 37.09 11.01 36.00
N ALA A 985 38.21 10.93 35.28
CA ALA A 985 38.28 11.20 33.85
C ALA A 985 37.43 10.23 33.01
N ILE A 986 37.34 8.96 33.40
CA ILE A 986 36.45 7.97 32.77
C ILE A 986 34.97 8.33 32.98
N GLN A 987 34.58 8.74 34.20
CA GLN A 987 33.20 9.15 34.47
C GLN A 987 32.83 10.46 33.76
N GLN A 988 33.77 11.41 33.67
CA GLN A 988 33.62 12.63 32.87
C GLN A 988 33.40 12.28 31.39
N ARG A 989 34.32 11.51 30.76
CA ARG A 989 34.17 11.04 29.37
C ARG A 989 32.85 10.34 29.11
N ARG A 990 32.42 9.47 30.03
CA ARG A 990 31.11 8.80 29.98
C ARG A 990 29.97 9.81 29.93
N HIS A 991 29.99 10.84 30.78
CA HIS A 991 28.98 11.88 30.79
C HIS A 991 28.95 12.70 29.49
N ILE A 992 30.12 13.00 28.88
CA ILE A 992 30.17 13.64 27.55
C ILE A 992 29.49 12.75 26.49
N ILE A 993 29.76 11.44 26.49
CA ILE A 993 29.15 10.48 25.55
C ILE A 993 27.64 10.39 25.76
N GLU A 994 27.17 10.34 27.01
CA GLU A 994 25.73 10.31 27.32
C GLU A 994 25.02 11.61 26.88
N ALA A 995 25.64 12.78 27.04
CA ALA A 995 25.12 14.05 26.54
C ALA A 995 25.13 14.15 25.00
N LEU A 996 26.18 13.65 24.34
CA LEU A 996 26.28 13.56 22.88
C LEU A 996 25.16 12.66 22.31
N LEU A 997 24.92 11.50 22.93
CA LEU A 997 23.83 10.59 22.55
C LEU A 997 22.47 11.28 22.70
N GLN A 998 22.19 11.94 23.83
CA GLN A 998 20.94 12.69 24.01
C GLN A 998 20.75 13.79 22.95
N LYS A 999 21.81 14.51 22.57
CA LYS A 999 21.74 15.52 21.49
C LYS A 999 21.43 14.87 20.13
N VAL A 1000 22.03 13.72 19.83
CA VAL A 1000 21.73 12.93 18.61
C VAL A 1000 20.30 12.40 18.62
N GLU A 1001 19.78 11.93 19.75
CA GLU A 1001 18.39 11.47 19.85
C GLU A 1001 17.37 12.61 19.69
N MET A 1002 17.61 13.78 20.30
CA MET A 1002 16.79 14.97 20.05
C MET A 1002 16.83 15.42 18.58
N LEU A 1003 17.98 15.30 17.92
CA LEU A 1003 18.08 15.59 16.48
C LEU A 1003 17.36 14.54 15.63
N ARG A 1004 17.38 13.26 16.01
CA ARG A 1004 16.60 12.19 15.37
C ARG A 1004 15.10 12.45 15.50
N GLU A 1005 14.59 12.77 16.69
CA GLU A 1005 13.17 13.13 16.86
C GLU A 1005 12.78 14.40 16.08
N ARG A 1006 13.68 15.38 16.01
CA ARG A 1006 13.45 16.61 15.22
C ARG A 1006 13.47 16.32 13.71
N LEU A 1007 14.19 15.28 13.28
CA LEU A 1007 14.17 14.81 11.90
C LEU A 1007 12.88 14.05 11.60
N THR A 1008 12.47 13.08 12.42
CA THR A 1008 11.21 12.34 12.17
C THR A 1008 10.00 13.26 12.16
N ARG A 1009 9.90 14.23 13.08
CA ARG A 1009 8.84 15.26 13.08
C ARG A 1009 8.86 16.17 11.83
N LYS A 1010 10.02 16.33 11.18
CA LYS A 1010 10.12 17.03 9.89
C LYS A 1010 9.74 16.13 8.72
N GLU A 1011 10.08 14.85 8.77
CA GLU A 1011 9.71 13.85 7.76
C GLU A 1011 8.19 13.62 7.76
N GLU A 1012 7.57 13.53 8.94
CA GLU A 1012 6.11 13.52 9.15
C GLU A 1012 5.45 14.77 8.53
N LEU A 1013 5.97 15.97 8.84
CA LEU A 1013 5.45 17.23 8.32
C LEU A 1013 5.65 17.38 6.79
N LEU A 1014 6.76 16.89 6.23
CA LEU A 1014 6.99 16.86 4.79
C LEU A 1014 6.03 15.89 4.10
N LEU A 1015 5.78 14.72 4.68
CA LEU A 1015 4.83 13.73 4.20
C LEU A 1015 3.37 14.24 4.29
N ASP A 1016 3.04 15.11 5.24
CA ASP A 1016 1.77 15.85 5.24
C ASP A 1016 1.72 16.94 4.16
N TYR A 1017 2.80 17.70 3.93
CA TYR A 1017 2.86 18.61 2.78
C TYR A 1017 2.78 17.88 1.42
N GLU A 1018 3.32 16.66 1.30
CA GLU A 1018 3.16 15.83 0.10
C GLU A 1018 1.70 15.40 -0.12
N LYS A 1019 0.97 15.04 0.95
CA LYS A 1019 -0.48 14.78 0.88
C LYS A 1019 -1.25 16.02 0.42
N ASP A 1020 -0.91 17.20 0.96
CA ASP A 1020 -1.59 18.46 0.62
C ASP A 1020 -1.25 18.95 -0.79
N LEU A 1021 -0.01 18.76 -1.26
CA LEU A 1021 0.35 18.93 -2.67
C LEU A 1021 -0.38 17.93 -3.57
N GLY A 1022 -0.63 16.70 -3.11
CA GLY A 1022 -1.48 15.72 -3.77
C GLY A 1022 -2.93 16.20 -3.91
N LYS A 1023 -3.54 16.69 -2.83
CA LYS A 1023 -4.88 17.32 -2.84
C LYS A 1023 -4.92 18.53 -3.77
N LEU A 1024 -3.89 19.38 -3.76
CA LEU A 1024 -3.80 20.56 -4.61
C LEU A 1024 -3.73 20.19 -6.10
N ARG A 1025 -2.93 19.17 -6.47
CA ARG A 1025 -2.88 18.65 -7.85
C ARG A 1025 -4.23 18.06 -8.27
N GLN A 1026 -4.92 17.34 -7.40
CA GLN A 1026 -6.28 16.84 -7.67
C GLN A 1026 -7.28 17.98 -7.89
N ALA A 1027 -7.24 19.02 -7.04
CA ALA A 1027 -8.07 20.21 -7.20
C ALA A 1027 -7.74 21.00 -8.48
N GLU A 1028 -6.46 21.06 -8.89
CA GLU A 1028 -6.03 21.70 -10.14
C GLU A 1028 -6.46 20.91 -11.39
N ILE A 1029 -6.45 19.57 -11.33
CA ILE A 1029 -7.02 18.71 -12.39
C ILE A 1029 -8.53 18.93 -12.50
N LEU A 1030 -9.25 18.89 -11.37
CA LEU A 1030 -10.70 19.15 -11.34
C LEU A 1030 -11.04 20.57 -11.83
N LEU A 1031 -10.19 21.57 -11.55
CA LEU A 1031 -10.36 22.92 -12.07
C LEU A 1031 -10.19 22.94 -13.59
N ARG A 1032 -9.14 22.32 -14.15
CA ARG A 1032 -8.95 22.19 -15.61
C ARG A 1032 -10.13 21.48 -16.28
N GLU A 1033 -10.67 20.43 -15.67
CA GLU A 1033 -11.89 19.76 -16.16
C GLU A 1033 -13.10 20.70 -16.18
N LYS A 1034 -13.27 21.56 -15.17
CA LYS A 1034 -14.36 22.55 -15.16
C LYS A 1034 -14.12 23.69 -16.14
N ASP A 1035 -12.88 24.14 -16.32
CA ASP A 1035 -12.52 25.16 -17.31
C ASP A 1035 -12.76 24.67 -18.74
N LEU A 1036 -12.43 23.41 -19.05
CA LEU A 1036 -12.76 22.78 -20.34
C LEU A 1036 -14.28 22.67 -20.55
N LEU A 1037 -15.03 22.19 -19.55
CA LEU A 1037 -16.50 22.14 -19.62
C LEU A 1037 -17.14 23.54 -19.75
N LEU A 1038 -16.54 24.58 -19.15
CA LEU A 1038 -16.96 25.96 -19.34
C LEU A 1038 -16.64 26.47 -20.74
N GLN A 1039 -15.49 26.12 -21.32
CA GLN A 1039 -15.13 26.44 -22.70
C GLN A 1039 -16.06 25.74 -23.71
N ASP A 1040 -16.44 24.49 -23.47
CA ASP A 1040 -17.43 23.76 -24.28
C ASP A 1040 -18.82 24.39 -24.17
N LEU A 1041 -19.24 24.78 -22.95
CA LEU A 1041 -20.50 25.50 -22.75
C LEU A 1041 -20.49 26.90 -23.38
N GLU A 1042 -19.35 27.60 -23.36
CA GLU A 1042 -19.18 28.89 -24.04
C GLU A 1042 -19.23 28.75 -25.57
N THR A 1043 -18.54 27.76 -26.15
CA THR A 1043 -18.59 27.53 -27.61
C THR A 1043 -19.96 27.06 -28.08
N ASN A 1044 -20.62 26.18 -27.31
CA ASN A 1044 -22.02 25.77 -27.55
C ASN A 1044 -22.98 26.97 -27.47
N LYS A 1045 -22.78 27.86 -26.48
CA LYS A 1045 -23.56 29.10 -26.37
C LYS A 1045 -23.31 30.04 -27.55
N ARG A 1046 -22.04 30.30 -27.91
CA ARG A 1046 -21.67 31.15 -29.06
C ARG A 1046 -22.31 30.62 -30.35
N SER A 1047 -22.20 29.31 -30.60
CA SER A 1047 -22.85 28.65 -31.74
C SER A 1047 -24.37 28.84 -31.76
N LYS A 1048 -25.04 28.83 -30.60
CA LYS A 1048 -26.50 29.09 -30.49
C LYS A 1048 -26.86 30.58 -30.61
N ASP A 1049 -26.00 31.48 -30.14
CA ASP A 1049 -26.16 32.91 -30.35
C ASP A 1049 -25.97 33.25 -31.86
N ASP A 1050 -25.01 32.61 -32.54
CA ASP A 1050 -24.78 32.70 -33.98
C ASP A 1050 -25.92 32.09 -34.80
N GLU A 1051 -26.43 30.90 -34.43
CA GLU A 1051 -27.63 30.29 -35.03
C GLU A 1051 -28.86 31.20 -34.83
N SER A 1052 -29.05 31.75 -33.63
CA SER A 1052 -30.10 32.73 -33.32
C SER A 1052 -29.98 34.00 -34.16
N LEU A 1053 -28.77 34.50 -34.43
CA LEU A 1053 -28.52 35.63 -35.32
C LEU A 1053 -28.80 35.26 -36.79
N PHE A 1054 -28.40 34.08 -37.25
CA PHE A 1054 -28.69 33.59 -38.60
C PHE A 1054 -30.20 33.40 -38.83
N LEU A 1055 -30.91 32.81 -37.87
CA LEU A 1055 -32.37 32.66 -37.90
C LEU A 1055 -33.10 34.01 -37.84
N ARG A 1056 -32.57 35.01 -37.11
CA ARG A 1056 -33.11 36.38 -37.13
C ARG A 1056 -32.86 37.09 -38.46
N ASN A 1057 -31.69 36.90 -39.06
CA ASN A 1057 -31.35 37.51 -40.35
C ASN A 1057 -32.19 36.90 -41.48
N THR A 1058 -32.29 35.57 -41.57
CA THR A 1058 -33.15 34.88 -42.56
C THR A 1058 -34.65 35.16 -42.33
N LEU A 1059 -35.10 35.28 -41.08
CA LEU A 1059 -36.46 35.76 -40.77
C LEU A 1059 -36.67 37.22 -41.22
N LYS A 1060 -35.67 38.09 -41.07
CA LYS A 1060 -35.73 39.47 -41.56
C LYS A 1060 -35.75 39.52 -43.09
N GLU A 1061 -34.87 38.77 -43.77
CA GLU A 1061 -34.81 38.68 -45.23
C GLU A 1061 -36.12 38.16 -45.83
N THR A 1062 -36.73 37.14 -45.23
CA THR A 1062 -38.05 36.63 -45.64
C THR A 1062 -39.18 37.62 -45.32
N GLN A 1063 -39.10 38.38 -44.24
CA GLN A 1063 -40.03 39.50 -43.98
C GLN A 1063 -39.85 40.65 -44.98
N ASP A 1064 -38.62 41.03 -45.34
CA ASP A 1064 -38.32 42.09 -46.29
C ASP A 1064 -38.71 41.67 -47.72
N HIS A 1065 -38.47 40.41 -48.12
CA HIS A 1065 -39.00 39.85 -49.37
C HIS A 1065 -40.53 39.79 -49.37
N LEU A 1066 -41.18 39.42 -48.25
CA LEU A 1066 -42.64 39.46 -48.13
C LEU A 1066 -43.18 40.90 -48.18
N ASN A 1067 -42.44 41.88 -47.67
CA ASN A 1067 -42.80 43.29 -47.73
C ASN A 1067 -42.57 43.88 -49.13
N GLN A 1068 -41.54 43.43 -49.85
CA GLN A 1068 -41.33 43.72 -51.26
C GLN A 1068 -42.47 43.12 -52.11
N GLU A 1069 -42.83 41.85 -51.89
CA GLU A 1069 -43.98 41.22 -52.53
C GLU A 1069 -45.30 41.92 -52.24
N LYS A 1070 -45.54 42.35 -50.99
CA LYS A 1070 -46.71 43.18 -50.65
C LYS A 1070 -46.68 44.51 -51.41
N ARG A 1071 -45.54 45.21 -51.47
CA ARG A 1071 -45.36 46.47 -52.22
C ARG A 1071 -45.61 46.27 -53.72
N LEU A 1072 -45.03 45.24 -54.33
CA LEU A 1072 -45.26 44.86 -55.71
C LEU A 1072 -46.73 44.50 -55.96
N ASN A 1073 -47.36 43.73 -55.09
CA ASN A 1073 -48.80 43.41 -55.21
C ASN A 1073 -49.69 44.65 -55.02
N THR A 1074 -49.33 45.62 -54.17
CA THR A 1074 -50.04 46.91 -54.11
C THR A 1074 -49.79 47.77 -55.33
N ALA A 1075 -48.59 47.77 -55.90
CA ALA A 1075 -48.28 48.48 -57.15
C ALA A 1075 -49.00 47.84 -58.34
N ILE A 1076 -49.08 46.50 -58.42
CA ILE A 1076 -49.85 45.77 -59.43
C ILE A 1076 -51.35 45.99 -59.26
N LYS A 1077 -51.87 46.10 -58.02
CA LYS A 1077 -53.27 46.49 -57.78
C LYS A 1077 -53.52 47.95 -58.18
N HIS A 1078 -52.60 48.86 -57.86
CA HIS A 1078 -52.70 50.27 -58.23
C HIS A 1078 -52.63 50.45 -59.75
N ASN A 1079 -51.71 49.76 -60.41
CA ASN A 1079 -51.59 49.75 -61.86
C ASN A 1079 -52.81 49.09 -62.51
N ARG A 1080 -53.32 47.95 -62.01
CA ARG A 1080 -54.60 47.39 -62.51
C ARG A 1080 -55.77 48.34 -62.30
N ASN A 1081 -55.80 49.14 -61.23
CA ASN A 1081 -56.82 50.17 -61.04
C ASN A 1081 -56.60 51.37 -61.98
N ILE A 1082 -55.36 51.73 -62.32
CA ILE A 1082 -55.04 52.70 -63.37
C ILE A 1082 -55.46 52.14 -64.74
N ASP A 1083 -55.07 50.92 -65.08
CA ASP A 1083 -55.40 50.23 -66.33
C ASP A 1083 -56.92 50.07 -66.47
N GLN A 1084 -57.65 49.75 -65.39
CA GLN A 1084 -59.12 49.77 -65.39
C GLN A 1084 -59.70 51.18 -65.48
N SER A 1085 -59.06 52.21 -64.92
CA SER A 1085 -59.52 53.60 -65.04
C SER A 1085 -59.27 54.16 -66.44
N GLN A 1086 -58.10 53.90 -67.02
CA GLN A 1086 -57.71 54.23 -68.39
C GLN A 1086 -58.52 53.40 -69.39
N SER A 1087 -58.78 52.12 -69.14
CA SER A 1087 -59.69 51.30 -69.95
C SER A 1087 -61.12 51.84 -69.88
N ASN A 1088 -61.62 52.23 -68.69
CA ASN A 1088 -62.94 52.87 -68.59
C ASN A 1088 -62.98 54.27 -69.24
N GLU A 1089 -61.89 55.06 -69.22
CA GLU A 1089 -61.79 56.31 -69.99
C GLU A 1089 -61.72 56.06 -71.50
N LEU A 1090 -60.94 55.07 -71.95
CA LEU A 1090 -60.84 54.68 -73.36
C LEU A 1090 -62.18 54.13 -73.88
N ILE A 1091 -62.90 53.32 -73.09
CA ILE A 1091 -64.25 52.87 -73.40
C ILE A 1091 -65.24 54.05 -73.45
N ARG A 1092 -65.10 55.04 -72.56
CA ARG A 1092 -65.90 56.29 -72.61
C ARG A 1092 -65.54 57.22 -73.78
N ARG A 1093 -64.30 57.22 -74.26
CA ARG A 1093 -63.83 58.05 -75.39
C ARG A 1093 -63.99 57.36 -76.75
N SER A 1094 -64.01 56.03 -76.80
CA SER A 1094 -64.11 55.20 -78.01
C SER A 1094 -65.55 54.74 -78.33
N GLY A 1095 -66.55 55.22 -77.59
CA GLY A 1095 -67.96 54.82 -77.76
C GLY A 1095 -68.64 55.28 -79.05
N ASN A 1096 -67.91 55.71 -80.09
CA ASN A 1096 -68.49 56.23 -81.33
C ASN A 1096 -67.52 56.17 -82.54
N SER A 1097 -67.30 54.98 -83.14
CA SER A 1097 -67.22 54.79 -84.62
C SER A 1097 -66.74 53.39 -85.05
N ILE A 1098 -67.56 52.76 -85.90
CA ILE A 1098 -67.20 51.93 -87.08
C ILE A 1098 -66.48 50.57 -86.86
N SER A 1099 -66.80 49.63 -87.74
CA SER A 1099 -66.33 48.23 -87.78
C SER A 1099 -65.07 48.01 -88.61
N ALA A 1100 -64.25 47.00 -88.27
CA ALA A 1100 -63.80 45.96 -89.23
C ALA A 1100 -63.05 44.78 -88.57
N THR A 1101 -63.33 43.57 -89.07
CA THR A 1101 -62.46 42.37 -89.23
C THR A 1101 -61.23 42.13 -88.32
N ALA A 1102 -61.27 41.02 -87.57
CA ALA A 1102 -60.11 40.15 -87.31
C ALA A 1102 -60.58 38.68 -87.13
N PRO A 1103 -59.86 37.63 -87.60
CA PRO A 1103 -60.32 36.24 -87.50
C PRO A 1103 -60.00 35.53 -86.17
N HIS A 1104 -60.67 34.40 -85.92
CA HIS A 1104 -60.37 33.50 -84.80
C HIS A 1104 -59.03 32.76 -85.00
N ASP A 1105 -58.15 32.82 -84.01
CA ASP A 1105 -56.92 32.02 -83.96
C ASP A 1105 -57.12 30.79 -83.05
N HIS A 1106 -56.86 29.59 -83.57
CA HIS A 1106 -57.38 28.33 -83.03
C HIS A 1106 -56.27 27.37 -82.54
N TYR A 1107 -55.24 27.89 -81.84
CA TYR A 1107 -54.05 27.11 -81.44
C TYR A 1107 -53.67 27.14 -79.93
N SER A 1108 -54.57 26.68 -79.05
CA SER A 1108 -54.18 26.21 -77.70
C SER A 1108 -55.23 25.36 -76.98
N SER A 1109 -55.27 24.06 -77.27
CA SER A 1109 -56.02 23.05 -76.49
C SER A 1109 -55.10 22.21 -75.59
N GLU A 1110 -53.97 21.71 -76.11
CA GLU A 1110 -53.03 20.82 -75.41
C GLU A 1110 -52.30 21.43 -74.20
N SER A 1111 -52.03 22.73 -74.22
CA SER A 1111 -51.32 23.43 -73.16
C SER A 1111 -52.11 23.40 -71.84
N THR A 1112 -53.44 23.57 -71.93
CA THR A 1112 -54.31 23.65 -70.76
C THR A 1112 -54.54 22.30 -70.07
N THR A 1113 -54.54 21.19 -70.82
CA THR A 1113 -54.64 19.83 -70.25
C THR A 1113 -53.36 19.42 -69.53
N LYS A 1114 -52.18 19.65 -70.15
CA LYS A 1114 -50.87 19.35 -69.54
C LYS A 1114 -50.65 20.16 -68.23
N ILE A 1115 -51.08 21.42 -68.18
CA ILE A 1115 -51.06 22.22 -66.93
C ILE A 1115 -52.04 21.68 -65.88
N ARG A 1116 -53.23 21.19 -66.29
CA ARG A 1116 -54.22 20.61 -65.37
C ARG A 1116 -53.79 19.27 -64.78
N THR A 1117 -53.10 18.40 -65.53
CA THR A 1117 -52.58 17.13 -65.00
C THR A 1117 -51.42 17.36 -64.03
N VAL A 1118 -50.42 18.16 -64.40
CA VAL A 1118 -49.28 18.50 -63.51
C VAL A 1118 -49.77 19.14 -62.20
N LYS A 1119 -50.78 20.01 -62.25
CA LYS A 1119 -51.39 20.59 -61.03
C LYS A 1119 -52.17 19.56 -60.19
N ARG A 1120 -52.74 18.52 -60.81
CA ARG A 1120 -53.39 17.40 -60.12
C ARG A 1120 -52.37 16.51 -59.41
N ASP A 1121 -51.27 16.19 -60.08
CA ASP A 1121 -50.19 15.36 -59.55
C ASP A 1121 -49.42 16.07 -58.43
N MET A 1122 -49.20 17.38 -58.57
CA MET A 1122 -48.64 18.21 -57.51
C MET A 1122 -49.58 18.25 -56.29
N ASN A 1123 -50.89 18.40 -56.49
CA ASN A 1123 -51.86 18.35 -55.40
C ASN A 1123 -51.96 16.95 -54.75
N GLN A 1124 -51.82 15.85 -55.50
CA GLN A 1124 -51.72 14.52 -54.92
C GLN A 1124 -50.42 14.34 -54.13
N LYS A 1125 -49.28 14.83 -54.63
CA LYS A 1125 -47.99 14.78 -53.91
C LYS A 1125 -48.05 15.61 -52.61
N LEU A 1126 -48.70 16.77 -52.63
CA LEU A 1126 -49.00 17.55 -51.41
C LEU A 1126 -49.90 16.76 -50.46
N SER A 1127 -51.05 16.23 -50.93
CA SER A 1127 -51.96 15.46 -50.09
C SER A 1127 -51.35 14.18 -49.49
N ARG A 1128 -50.36 13.56 -50.15
CA ARG A 1128 -49.57 12.45 -49.59
C ARG A 1128 -48.63 12.94 -48.49
N LYS A 1129 -47.91 14.05 -48.72
CA LYS A 1129 -47.07 14.69 -47.69
C LYS A 1129 -47.88 15.19 -46.49
N ASP A 1130 -49.09 15.71 -46.69
CA ASP A 1130 -49.98 16.15 -45.60
C ASP A 1130 -50.49 14.96 -44.76
N TYR A 1131 -50.57 13.76 -45.35
CA TYR A 1131 -50.88 12.52 -44.64
C TYR A 1131 -49.65 11.97 -43.89
N GLU A 1132 -48.49 11.93 -44.55
CA GLU A 1132 -47.19 11.54 -43.98
C GLU A 1132 -46.78 12.46 -42.80
N ILE A 1133 -46.99 13.77 -42.92
CA ILE A 1133 -46.79 14.75 -41.84
C ILE A 1133 -47.80 14.54 -40.70
N LYS A 1134 -48.98 13.97 -40.96
CA LYS A 1134 -49.93 13.59 -39.88
C LYS A 1134 -49.50 12.32 -39.17
N THR A 1135 -49.09 11.26 -39.88
CA THR A 1135 -48.62 10.02 -39.24
C THR A 1135 -47.36 10.27 -38.42
N LEU A 1136 -46.36 10.97 -38.99
CA LEU A 1136 -45.13 11.35 -38.27
C LEU A 1136 -45.41 12.25 -37.05
N LYS A 1137 -46.45 13.10 -37.07
CA LYS A 1137 -46.87 13.88 -35.89
C LYS A 1137 -47.58 13.05 -34.83
N GLN A 1138 -48.31 12.00 -35.23
CA GLN A 1138 -48.93 11.06 -34.31
C GLN A 1138 -47.88 10.16 -33.66
N GLU A 1139 -46.99 9.56 -34.46
CA GLU A 1139 -45.83 8.79 -33.99
C GLU A 1139 -44.95 9.62 -33.03
N LEU A 1140 -44.75 10.91 -33.32
CA LEU A 1140 -44.04 11.83 -32.42
C LEU A 1140 -44.80 12.11 -31.12
N HIS A 1141 -46.14 12.13 -31.12
CA HIS A 1141 -46.92 12.22 -29.87
C HIS A 1141 -46.82 10.93 -29.06
N GLU A 1142 -46.98 9.77 -29.69
CA GLU A 1142 -46.87 8.46 -29.03
C GLU A 1142 -45.45 8.24 -28.44
N ALA A 1143 -44.40 8.72 -29.13
CA ALA A 1143 -43.03 8.76 -28.63
C ALA A 1143 -42.83 9.75 -27.45
N LEU A 1144 -43.58 10.86 -27.41
CA LEU A 1144 -43.49 11.87 -26.36
C LEU A 1144 -44.28 11.47 -25.11
N ASP A 1145 -45.41 10.80 -25.28
CA ASP A 1145 -46.20 10.20 -24.19
C ASP A 1145 -45.44 9.03 -23.55
N THR A 1146 -44.82 8.14 -24.33
CA THR A 1146 -43.96 7.08 -23.76
C THR A 1146 -42.72 7.62 -23.07
N LEU A 1147 -42.11 8.72 -23.55
CA LEU A 1147 -41.07 9.45 -22.82
C LEU A 1147 -41.59 10.10 -21.51
N SER A 1148 -42.83 10.59 -21.51
CA SER A 1148 -43.49 11.13 -20.31
C SER A 1148 -43.73 10.03 -19.27
N GLU A 1149 -44.23 8.86 -19.68
CA GLU A 1149 -44.38 7.69 -18.82
C GLU A 1149 -43.03 7.21 -18.24
N GLN A 1150 -41.98 7.13 -19.07
CA GLN A 1150 -40.63 6.81 -18.60
C GLN A 1150 -40.09 7.85 -17.62
N SER A 1151 -40.27 9.15 -17.89
CA SER A 1151 -39.87 10.23 -16.97
C SER A 1151 -40.60 10.12 -15.62
N ASN A 1152 -41.89 9.79 -15.64
CA ASN A 1152 -42.68 9.63 -14.41
C ASN A 1152 -42.32 8.34 -13.66
N LYS A 1153 -41.96 7.26 -14.37
CA LYS A 1153 -41.41 6.03 -13.78
C LYS A 1153 -40.05 6.26 -13.12
N VAL A 1154 -39.17 7.06 -13.74
CA VAL A 1154 -37.88 7.47 -13.12
C VAL A 1154 -38.13 8.30 -11.85
N LYS A 1155 -39.02 9.31 -11.88
CA LYS A 1155 -39.37 10.08 -10.68
C LYS A 1155 -39.95 9.21 -9.56
N LEU A 1156 -40.72 8.17 -9.89
CA LEU A 1156 -41.25 7.22 -8.90
C LEU A 1156 -40.12 6.40 -8.24
N LEU A 1157 -39.12 5.97 -9.02
CA LEU A 1157 -37.92 5.28 -8.52
C LEU A 1157 -37.03 6.22 -7.69
N GLU A 1158 -36.90 7.49 -8.08
CA GLU A 1158 -36.20 8.52 -7.28
C GLU A 1158 -36.90 8.76 -5.93
N LEU A 1159 -38.23 8.80 -5.90
CA LEU A 1159 -39.01 8.91 -4.65
C LEU A 1159 -38.83 7.68 -3.76
N GLN A 1160 -38.94 6.47 -4.33
CA GLN A 1160 -38.70 5.22 -3.59
C GLN A 1160 -37.27 5.13 -3.04
N SER A 1161 -36.26 5.57 -3.80
CA SER A 1161 -34.88 5.69 -3.33
C SER A 1161 -34.74 6.68 -2.16
N LYS A 1162 -35.47 7.80 -2.23
CA LYS A 1162 -35.51 8.81 -1.16
C LYS A 1162 -36.14 8.25 0.12
N ASP A 1163 -37.25 7.54 0.02
CA ASP A 1163 -37.93 6.93 1.16
C ASP A 1163 -37.06 5.84 1.81
N MET A 1164 -36.34 5.04 1.01
CA MET A 1164 -35.33 4.10 1.53
C MET A 1164 -34.19 4.83 2.28
N SER A 1165 -33.69 5.96 1.76
CA SER A 1165 -32.66 6.77 2.43
C SER A 1165 -33.13 7.43 3.73
N ASN A 1166 -34.42 7.76 3.83
CA ASN A 1166 -35.02 8.24 5.07
C ASN A 1166 -35.21 7.10 6.08
N GLY A 1167 -35.51 5.89 5.60
CA GLY A 1167 -35.59 4.68 6.43
C GLY A 1167 -34.26 4.33 7.12
N THR A 1168 -33.14 4.41 6.41
CA THR A 1168 -31.80 4.17 7.02
C THR A 1168 -31.47 5.20 8.10
N ASN A 1169 -31.79 6.48 7.89
CA ASN A 1169 -31.53 7.55 8.86
C ASN A 1169 -32.34 7.40 10.17
N PHE A 1170 -33.43 6.63 10.18
CA PHE A 1170 -34.25 6.38 11.38
C PHE A 1170 -33.70 5.23 12.25
N ILE A 1171 -32.82 4.38 11.71
CA ILE A 1171 -32.24 3.24 12.42
C ILE A 1171 -31.00 3.67 13.21
N GLU A 1172 -30.15 4.54 12.64
CA GLU A 1172 -28.94 5.04 13.31
C GLU A 1172 -29.25 5.93 14.53
N SER A 1173 -30.43 6.55 14.60
CA SER A 1173 -30.82 7.42 15.74
C SER A 1173 -31.22 6.67 17.02
N HIS A 1174 -31.23 5.34 17.04
CA HIS A 1174 -31.70 4.55 18.20
C HIS A 1174 -30.61 3.76 18.95
N HIS A 1175 -29.33 3.90 18.57
CA HIS A 1175 -28.18 3.33 19.29
C HIS A 1175 -27.09 4.40 19.56
N SER A 1176 -27.40 5.30 20.50
CA SER A 1176 -26.43 6.16 21.21
C SER A 1176 -26.93 6.49 22.61
#